data_AF-A0A1J1HI40-F1
#
_entry.id   AF-A0A1J1HI40-F1
#
_cell.length_a   1.000
_cell.length_b   1.000
_cell.length_c   1.000
_cell.angle_alpha   90.00
_cell.angle_beta   90.00
_cell.angle_gamma   90.00
#
_symmetry.space_group_name_H-M   'P 1'
#
loop_
_entity.id
_entity.type
_entity.pdbx_description
1 polymer ?
#
loop_
_entity_poly.entity_id
_entity_poly.type
_entity_poly.pdbx_seq_one_letter_code
_entity_poly.pdbx_strand_id
1 'polypeptide(L)'
;MNEFISVVNKLQDALSNVYTDTSNEIHLPQIVVIGSQSAGKSSVIESIVGRSFLPRGTGIVTRRPLILQLIKQEEIKNVKCESSEEIFRMFSKKLRQFSKNMDNSNNKFSFHEGIAPTDDNDVGNWLEEEFSDQEDEVDEDEDELSDEWIEFLHNPEKKFTNYSDVCKEIERQTDIVAGKDKGISDEPISLKVYSPRVVNLTLVDLPGFTKVAVGDQPEDIEDQIKNMVMNYIDNPNSIVLAVTAANTDIATSEALKFAKQVDKNGERTVAVLTKLDLMDKGTDAYDILSGNVYEVKLGIIGVVNRSQQDIIDKKGIDDQLKSESEFFEENYPKLAKKSGTTYLASKLSRILISHIKKTLPDLRKRIKQGKLTQKKELELYGAEIIDKTATFYDIVNEFVNYYRKVIEGSSNSNIKIYRIIHEDFSENLLEIIPNIDEISKSSDIKSILEKSIRPKLFKLPYFDKYFEEYVSHFIEELRGPSLDCAEKVSDEMKSNVNKLGTESQIYLDRFPILYEKLFAATHKLIEKCLCEVRNWIEFEINRQLAYINFEHPDFDKISFMKTENEENLRPDEMGQKLLVIYNVLIKGENKNDKLTESEKKNYMILKELVTNYFSIVRKQIQDLVPKNIIFGLVNTVHKELKNIPTEILASTNGSYDFMEEPEDIKSKRKNIEKKLECEMLKIIANNLLLFGRGSIDQVRMVATKAQHAVDYKIQNEWKDAKPYEDIPALSKFQLTRRFLPGGKYYKKSFTEMHRLMRIEYGDIVKFPSVLGRPEMLMIFNVEDSEMLFRFEGQYPFRRILETLEHYRKTIRPEIYSEYASLFQGQHEKWHRTRTLVNPVLLKPATVKQYIPQVEEIAKEFVEMIVKKRDENNEVPAQFSDYANMWSMESITCITLNRRLGILNQNYHDENAEKLIKLIRQFFVLTIDFEVSASIWKYYETKGFKKLMDVYDGMTDIILYYVEKSIEDIKTKPPGGGHEESILEKLVKINKKVAVVMCADSMLAGVDTTSSAFIGILYCLAKNQDKQEKLREELRNILPEKNYKLTPENMQSMPYLRGVIKEGLRLYPPTAGNMRAAGSDIVLSGYRVPKETQVVMGTTLAHYDEKLFPRPKEFIPERWLKDNTDPQCPHSRNSHPFSFLPFGFGPRKCVGHRIAELEIEVLLTRIIRDYKVEWHYPDMKIRSVMVNIPDGDLKFKFTEV
;
A
#
# COMPACT_ATOMS: atom_id res chain seq x y z
N MET A 1 25.94 5.40 -20.05
CA MET A 1 26.70 6.57 -19.52
C MET A 1 26.02 7.90 -19.90
N ASN A 2 25.71 8.10 -21.19
CA ASN A 2 25.00 9.28 -21.71
C ASN A 2 23.60 9.51 -21.10
N GLU A 3 22.85 8.43 -20.85
CA GLU A 3 21.52 8.50 -20.24
C GLU A 3 21.53 9.07 -18.81
N PHE A 4 22.59 8.80 -18.03
CA PHE A 4 22.70 9.25 -16.65
C PHE A 4 22.89 10.76 -16.52
N ILE A 5 23.64 11.36 -17.46
CA ILE A 5 23.86 12.81 -17.48
C ILE A 5 22.63 13.54 -18.03
N SER A 6 21.91 12.95 -18.99
CA SER A 6 20.58 13.44 -19.41
C SER A 6 19.60 13.49 -18.22
N VAL A 7 19.62 12.48 -17.36
CA VAL A 7 18.84 12.43 -16.11
C VAL A 7 19.23 13.57 -15.16
N VAL A 8 20.53 13.83 -14.97
CA VAL A 8 20.99 14.96 -14.13
C VAL A 8 20.59 16.31 -14.70
N ASN A 9 20.71 16.51 -16.00
CA ASN A 9 20.29 17.76 -16.66
C ASN A 9 18.79 17.99 -16.51
N LYS A 10 17.98 16.94 -16.67
CA LYS A 10 16.54 17.00 -16.40
C LYS A 10 16.23 17.26 -14.93
N LEU A 11 17.04 16.75 -14.01
CA LEU A 11 16.92 16.99 -12.56
C LEU A 11 17.29 18.45 -12.21
N GLN A 12 18.23 19.05 -12.93
CA GLN A 12 18.63 20.46 -12.80
C GLN A 12 17.58 21.43 -13.33
N ASP A 13 17.03 21.17 -14.51
CA ASP A 13 15.87 21.90 -15.05
C ASP A 13 14.63 21.72 -14.16
N ALA A 14 14.54 20.57 -13.47
CA ALA A 14 13.45 20.24 -12.59
C ALA A 14 13.47 21.05 -11.29
N LEU A 15 14.62 21.15 -10.63
CA LEU A 15 14.74 21.82 -9.33
C LEU A 15 14.74 23.35 -9.45
N SER A 16 15.35 23.90 -10.51
CA SER A 16 15.37 25.35 -10.79
C SER A 16 13.96 25.95 -10.95
N ASN A 17 13.01 25.18 -11.48
CA ASN A 17 11.62 25.61 -11.65
C ASN A 17 10.71 25.45 -10.41
N VAL A 18 11.19 24.82 -9.33
CA VAL A 18 10.35 24.43 -8.15
C VAL A 18 10.82 25.09 -6.86
N TYR A 19 12.12 25.32 -6.73
CA TYR A 19 12.76 25.88 -5.55
C TYR A 19 13.34 27.26 -5.89
N THR A 20 12.48 28.23 -6.15
CA THR A 20 12.90 29.64 -6.32
C THR A 20 12.86 30.42 -5.02
N ASP A 21 12.17 29.92 -3.99
CA ASP A 21 12.03 30.59 -2.70
C ASP A 21 12.04 29.58 -1.55
N THR A 22 12.82 29.87 -0.50
CA THR A 22 12.94 29.23 0.84
C THR A 22 14.00 28.14 1.07
N SER A 23 15.10 28.56 1.71
CA SER A 23 15.91 27.97 2.81
C SER A 23 16.27 26.47 2.90
N ASN A 24 15.85 25.61 1.97
CA ASN A 24 16.28 24.21 1.88
C ASN A 24 16.68 23.87 0.44
N GLU A 25 17.69 24.59 -0.06
CA GLU A 25 18.20 24.39 -1.41
C GLU A 25 18.83 23.02 -1.59
N ILE A 26 18.37 22.33 -2.62
CA ILE A 26 18.92 21.06 -3.05
C ILE A 26 20.09 21.34 -4.01
N HIS A 27 21.32 21.30 -3.50
CA HIS A 27 22.53 21.57 -4.29
C HIS A 27 22.89 20.43 -5.24
N LEU A 28 22.90 20.71 -6.55
CA LEU A 28 23.21 19.73 -7.58
C LEU A 28 24.71 19.64 -7.92
N PRO A 29 25.17 18.47 -8.38
CA PRO A 29 26.52 18.30 -8.92
C PRO A 29 26.76 19.14 -10.19
N GLN A 30 27.75 20.03 -10.17
CA GLN A 30 28.10 20.89 -11.30
C GLN A 30 29.61 21.11 -11.41
N ILE A 31 30.14 21.32 -12.62
CA ILE A 31 31.53 21.71 -12.85
C ILE A 31 31.60 23.23 -13.00
N VAL A 32 32.32 23.89 -12.11
CA VAL A 32 32.45 25.35 -12.07
C VAL A 32 33.83 25.75 -12.57
N VAL A 33 33.88 26.56 -13.63
CA VAL A 33 35.14 27.00 -14.26
C VAL A 33 35.57 28.33 -13.64
N ILE A 34 36.77 28.35 -13.05
CA ILE A 34 37.37 29.54 -12.44
C ILE A 34 38.77 29.79 -12.98
N GLY A 35 39.20 31.05 -13.02
CA GLY A 35 40.45 31.44 -13.68
C GLY A 35 40.58 32.95 -13.81
N SER A 36 41.82 33.46 -13.83
CA SER A 36 42.06 34.88 -14.07
C SER A 36 41.56 35.31 -15.46
N GLN A 37 41.38 36.61 -15.65
CA GLN A 37 41.13 37.16 -16.97
C GLN A 37 42.27 36.75 -17.92
N SER A 38 41.94 36.36 -19.15
CA SER A 38 42.90 35.91 -20.16
C SER A 38 43.65 34.59 -19.86
N ALA A 39 43.26 33.84 -18.82
CA ALA A 39 43.78 32.49 -18.55
C ALA A 39 43.34 31.43 -19.58
N GLY A 40 42.48 31.79 -20.55
CA GLY A 40 42.00 30.86 -21.57
C GLY A 40 40.74 30.08 -21.22
N LYS A 41 39.95 30.50 -20.21
CA LYS A 41 38.70 29.83 -19.79
C LYS A 41 37.73 29.56 -20.95
N SER A 42 37.33 30.63 -21.66
CA SER A 42 36.40 30.54 -22.78
C SER A 42 36.96 29.68 -23.91
N SER A 43 38.28 29.74 -24.16
CA SER A 43 38.96 28.89 -25.14
C SER A 43 38.88 27.40 -24.76
N VAL A 44 39.11 27.06 -23.48
CA VAL A 44 38.97 25.67 -23.00
C VAL A 44 37.54 25.16 -23.19
N ILE A 45 36.54 25.98 -22.87
CA ILE A 45 35.12 25.62 -23.05
C ILE A 45 34.80 25.41 -24.53
N GLU A 46 35.22 26.32 -25.41
CA GLU A 46 34.98 26.21 -26.85
C GLU A 46 35.69 25.00 -27.47
N SER A 47 36.90 24.68 -27.04
CA SER A 47 37.61 23.47 -27.47
C SER A 47 36.92 22.19 -26.99
N ILE A 48 36.32 22.18 -25.79
CA ILE A 48 35.49 21.05 -25.32
C ILE A 48 34.20 20.91 -26.15
N VAL A 49 33.62 22.02 -26.60
CA VAL A 49 32.40 22.02 -27.43
C VAL A 49 32.69 21.75 -28.91
N GLY A 50 33.91 22.02 -29.38
CA GLY A 50 34.27 21.90 -30.80
C GLY A 50 33.84 23.09 -31.66
N ARG A 51 33.25 24.15 -31.08
CA ARG A 51 32.70 25.31 -31.81
C ARG A 51 33.02 26.64 -31.12
N SER A 52 33.13 27.72 -31.91
CA SER A 52 33.35 29.08 -31.39
C SER A 52 32.02 29.83 -31.32
N PHE A 53 31.54 30.12 -30.11
CA PHE A 53 30.23 30.74 -29.88
C PHE A 53 30.18 31.62 -28.63
N LEU A 54 31.25 31.64 -27.83
CA LEU A 54 31.35 32.53 -26.68
C LEU A 54 31.86 33.90 -27.14
N PRO A 55 31.36 34.99 -26.54
CA PRO A 55 31.87 36.34 -26.83
C PRO A 55 33.37 36.43 -26.57
N ARG A 56 34.06 37.28 -27.35
CA ARG A 56 35.50 37.52 -27.23
C ARG A 56 35.79 39.01 -27.40
N GLY A 57 36.60 39.57 -26.52
CA GLY A 57 36.95 40.99 -26.55
C GLY A 57 38.01 41.36 -25.52
N THR A 58 38.48 42.60 -25.58
CA THR A 58 39.40 43.19 -24.59
C THR A 58 38.61 43.67 -23.37
N GLY A 59 38.84 43.07 -22.18
CA GLY A 59 38.12 43.41 -20.95
C GLY A 59 37.39 42.20 -20.32
N ILE A 60 36.47 42.45 -19.39
CA ILE A 60 35.62 41.40 -18.80
C ILE A 60 34.55 41.03 -19.84
N VAL A 61 34.65 39.81 -20.36
CA VAL A 61 33.80 39.33 -21.46
C VAL A 61 32.57 38.59 -20.92
N THR A 62 32.78 37.58 -20.07
CA THR A 62 31.71 36.93 -19.31
C THR A 62 31.32 37.80 -18.12
N ARG A 63 30.14 38.44 -18.17
CA ARG A 63 29.62 39.34 -17.11
C ARG A 63 28.45 38.75 -16.30
N ARG A 64 27.95 37.59 -16.72
CA ARG A 64 26.93 36.79 -16.03
C ARG A 64 27.38 35.32 -16.04
N PRO A 65 27.08 34.51 -15.02
CA PRO A 65 27.34 33.08 -15.04
C PRO A 65 26.66 32.42 -16.26
N LEU A 66 27.39 31.61 -17.03
CA LEU A 66 26.84 30.85 -18.15
C LEU A 66 26.74 29.37 -17.77
N ILE A 67 25.51 28.85 -17.70
CA ILE A 67 25.25 27.42 -17.47
C ILE A 67 25.12 26.74 -18.83
N LEU A 68 26.16 25.98 -19.18
CA LEU A 68 26.32 25.28 -20.44
C LEU A 68 26.02 23.80 -20.26
N GLN A 69 24.95 23.31 -20.88
CA GLN A 69 24.61 21.89 -20.91
C GLN A 69 24.94 21.30 -22.28
N LEU A 70 25.99 20.48 -22.36
CA LEU A 70 26.38 19.75 -23.56
C LEU A 70 25.61 18.44 -23.64
N ILE A 71 24.96 18.20 -24.78
CA ILE A 71 24.10 17.05 -25.03
C ILE A 71 24.59 16.34 -26.29
N LYS A 72 25.13 15.13 -26.11
CA LYS A 72 25.59 14.29 -27.23
C LYS A 72 24.38 13.80 -28.02
N GLN A 73 24.32 14.11 -29.31
CA GLN A 73 23.31 13.55 -30.21
C GLN A 73 23.77 12.22 -30.81
N GLU A 74 22.88 11.24 -30.82
CA GLU A 74 23.09 9.97 -31.51
C GLU A 74 22.50 10.08 -32.92
N GLU A 75 23.21 9.57 -33.94
CA GLU A 75 22.75 9.61 -35.33
C GLU A 75 21.36 8.99 -35.47
N ILE A 76 20.35 9.83 -35.69
CA ILE A 76 19.05 9.41 -36.14
C ILE A 76 18.96 9.85 -37.59
N LYS A 77 19.13 8.92 -38.54
CA LYS A 77 18.88 9.18 -39.97
C LYS A 77 17.55 9.91 -40.15
N ASN A 78 17.62 11.13 -40.64
CA ASN A 78 16.49 12.05 -40.81
C ASN A 78 15.44 11.47 -41.75
N VAL A 79 14.27 11.12 -41.21
CA VAL A 79 13.04 10.95 -41.98
C VAL A 79 12.21 12.21 -41.74
N LYS A 80 12.01 13.02 -42.77
CA LYS A 80 11.09 14.18 -42.74
C LYS A 80 9.70 13.69 -42.30
N CYS A 81 9.15 14.31 -41.26
CA CYS A 81 7.92 13.87 -40.60
C CYS A 81 6.82 14.90 -40.87
N GLU A 82 5.77 14.51 -41.60
CA GLU A 82 4.56 15.29 -41.83
C GLU A 82 3.35 14.51 -41.29
N SER A 83 3.26 14.35 -39.95
CA SER A 83 2.03 14.11 -39.15
C SER A 83 2.26 13.26 -37.89
N SER A 84 1.39 13.44 -36.90
CA SER A 84 1.35 12.72 -35.61
C SER A 84 1.20 11.20 -35.72
N GLU A 85 0.59 10.70 -36.80
CA GLU A 85 0.39 9.27 -37.06
C GLU A 85 1.68 8.58 -37.57
N GLU A 86 2.54 9.30 -38.29
CA GLU A 86 3.84 8.77 -38.72
C GLU A 86 4.86 8.71 -37.59
N ILE A 87 4.80 9.63 -36.61
CA ILE A 87 5.62 9.57 -35.39
C ILE A 87 5.31 8.28 -34.61
N PHE A 88 4.04 7.90 -34.51
CA PHE A 88 3.62 6.66 -33.84
C PHE A 88 4.04 5.41 -34.62
N ARG A 89 4.00 5.43 -35.96
CA ARG A 89 4.55 4.37 -36.82
C ARG A 89 6.08 4.29 -36.76
N MET A 90 6.79 5.41 -36.68
CA MET A 90 8.25 5.45 -36.50
C MET A 90 8.67 4.95 -35.12
N PHE A 91 7.97 5.34 -34.05
CA PHE A 91 8.23 4.84 -32.70
C PHE A 91 8.02 3.33 -32.60
N SER A 92 6.93 2.82 -33.19
CA SER A 92 6.64 1.38 -33.22
C SER A 92 7.59 0.60 -34.14
N LYS A 93 8.09 1.20 -35.22
CA LYS A 93 9.12 0.60 -36.09
C LYS A 93 10.52 0.63 -35.44
N LYS A 94 10.90 1.70 -34.74
CA LYS A 94 12.12 1.78 -33.91
C LYS A 94 12.07 0.79 -32.75
N LEU A 95 10.94 0.65 -32.05
CA LEU A 95 10.75 -0.38 -31.01
C LEU A 95 10.88 -1.81 -31.58
N ARG A 96 10.40 -2.04 -32.82
CA ARG A 96 10.60 -3.32 -33.53
C ARG A 96 12.04 -3.54 -34.02
N GLN A 97 12.78 -2.49 -34.35
CA GLN A 97 14.20 -2.56 -34.72
C GLN A 97 15.11 -2.71 -33.49
N PHE A 98 14.78 -2.05 -32.38
CA PHE A 98 15.39 -2.23 -31.06
C PHE A 98 15.19 -3.67 -30.57
N SER A 99 14.02 -4.24 -30.84
CA SER A 99 13.71 -5.66 -30.64
C SER A 99 14.48 -6.61 -31.57
N LYS A 100 14.96 -6.17 -32.74
CA LYS A 100 15.72 -7.01 -33.70
C LYS A 100 17.24 -6.89 -33.54
N ASN A 101 17.75 -5.74 -33.10
CA ASN A 101 19.19 -5.54 -32.88
C ASN A 101 19.64 -6.02 -31.49
N MET A 102 18.72 -6.21 -30.53
CA MET A 102 18.98 -6.98 -29.30
C MET A 102 19.12 -8.49 -29.55
N ASP A 103 18.81 -8.99 -30.75
CA ASP A 103 19.02 -10.40 -31.12
C ASP A 103 20.46 -10.69 -31.61
N ASN A 104 21.32 -9.68 -31.83
CA ASN A 104 22.63 -9.86 -32.46
C ASN A 104 23.86 -9.50 -31.59
N SER A 105 23.71 -9.24 -30.29
CA SER A 105 24.84 -9.19 -29.35
C SER A 105 24.57 -10.15 -28.19
N ASN A 106 25.44 -11.15 -28.07
CA ASN A 106 25.41 -12.26 -27.12
C ASN A 106 25.56 -11.86 -25.63
N ASN A 107 24.85 -10.84 -25.12
CA ASN A 107 24.77 -10.64 -23.68
C ASN A 107 23.45 -10.03 -23.20
N LYS A 108 22.92 -10.67 -22.16
CA LYS A 108 21.58 -10.59 -21.55
C LYS A 108 21.25 -9.21 -20.99
N PHE A 109 19.99 -8.76 -21.12
CA PHE A 109 19.15 -8.29 -19.99
C PHE A 109 17.71 -8.01 -20.48
N SER A 110 16.75 -8.88 -20.12
CA SER A 110 15.32 -8.70 -20.38
C SER A 110 14.58 -8.23 -19.12
N PHE A 111 13.83 -7.14 -19.22
CA PHE A 111 12.90 -6.57 -18.22
C PHE A 111 11.70 -7.50 -17.92
N HIS A 112 11.90 -8.70 -17.37
CA HIS A 112 10.80 -9.69 -17.22
C HIS A 112 10.66 -10.31 -15.82
N GLU A 113 11.35 -9.80 -14.81
CA GLU A 113 11.16 -10.25 -13.43
C GLU A 113 10.78 -9.07 -12.52
N GLY A 114 9.49 -8.97 -12.20
CA GLY A 114 8.98 -8.17 -11.10
C GLY A 114 9.32 -8.78 -9.73
N ILE A 115 10.58 -9.14 -9.52
CA ILE A 115 11.14 -9.56 -8.23
C ILE A 115 11.85 -8.34 -7.65
N ALA A 116 11.41 -7.85 -6.49
CA ALA A 116 12.26 -6.98 -5.69
C ALA A 116 13.47 -7.81 -5.21
N PRO A 117 14.73 -7.37 -5.40
CA PRO A 117 15.90 -8.11 -4.93
C PRO A 117 15.83 -8.29 -3.42
N THR A 118 16.10 -9.50 -2.93
CA THR A 118 16.12 -9.86 -1.50
C THR A 118 17.51 -10.10 -0.93
N ASP A 119 18.60 -9.86 -1.67
CA ASP A 119 19.96 -9.97 -1.14
C ASP A 119 20.85 -8.79 -1.57
N ASP A 120 21.67 -8.29 -0.64
CA ASP A 120 22.55 -7.13 -0.79
C ASP A 120 23.95 -7.48 -1.34
N ASN A 121 24.26 -8.76 -1.57
CA ASN A 121 25.62 -9.21 -1.90
C ASN A 121 25.95 -9.41 -3.40
N ASP A 122 24.97 -9.35 -4.32
CA ASP A 122 25.20 -9.65 -5.76
C ASP A 122 25.62 -8.43 -6.61
N VAL A 123 25.79 -7.25 -6.02
CA VAL A 123 26.09 -6.01 -6.78
C VAL A 123 27.60 -5.75 -6.90
N GLY A 124 28.45 -6.55 -6.24
CA GLY A 124 29.88 -6.27 -6.08
C GLY A 124 30.82 -6.76 -7.19
N ASN A 125 30.50 -7.84 -7.91
CA ASN A 125 31.51 -8.58 -8.69
C ASN A 125 31.45 -8.43 -10.22
N TRP A 126 30.67 -7.50 -10.77
CA TRP A 126 30.39 -7.43 -12.22
C TRP A 126 31.18 -6.36 -13.01
N LEU A 127 32.26 -5.80 -12.48
CA LEU A 127 32.95 -4.65 -13.10
C LEU A 127 34.44 -4.83 -13.45
N GLU A 128 35.00 -6.04 -13.41
CA GLU A 128 36.46 -6.21 -13.61
C GLU A 128 36.91 -6.96 -14.89
N GLU A 129 36.05 -7.51 -15.76
CA GLU A 129 36.53 -8.45 -16.80
C GLU A 129 36.30 -8.15 -18.29
N GLU A 130 35.78 -6.98 -18.72
CA GLU A 130 35.69 -6.67 -20.17
C GLU A 130 36.41 -5.37 -20.56
N PHE A 131 37.75 -5.41 -20.53
CA PHE A 131 38.59 -4.48 -21.32
C PHE A 131 39.81 -5.22 -21.86
N SER A 132 39.67 -5.84 -23.03
CA SER A 132 40.81 -6.12 -23.90
C SER A 132 40.43 -5.81 -25.35
N ASP A 133 41.10 -4.79 -25.87
CA ASP A 133 41.54 -4.53 -27.24
C ASP A 133 40.70 -5.10 -28.40
N GLN A 134 40.13 -4.19 -29.19
CA GLN A 134 40.10 -4.31 -30.65
C GLN A 134 39.94 -2.91 -31.28
N GLU A 135 41.02 -2.46 -31.91
CA GLU A 135 41.08 -1.34 -32.85
C GLU A 135 40.45 -1.80 -34.17
N ASP A 136 39.53 -1.01 -34.73
CA ASP A 136 39.13 -1.16 -36.14
C ASP A 136 39.13 0.22 -36.80
N GLU A 137 39.90 0.33 -37.87
CA GLU A 137 40.01 1.44 -38.82
C GLU A 137 38.72 1.62 -39.63
N VAL A 138 38.35 2.86 -39.93
CA VAL A 138 37.43 3.17 -41.04
C VAL A 138 37.89 4.42 -41.77
N ASP A 139 38.10 4.26 -43.07
CA ASP A 139 38.49 5.23 -44.08
C ASP A 139 37.49 6.38 -44.29
N GLU A 140 38.05 7.46 -44.81
CA GLU A 140 37.45 8.75 -45.18
C GLU A 140 36.42 8.65 -46.32
N ASP A 141 35.31 9.38 -46.20
CA ASP A 141 34.69 10.12 -47.31
C ASP A 141 33.77 11.23 -46.76
N GLU A 142 33.99 12.45 -47.23
CA GLU A 142 33.35 13.71 -46.78
C GLU A 142 31.95 13.97 -47.40
N ASP A 143 31.20 14.80 -46.67
CA ASP A 143 30.02 15.62 -47.04
C ASP A 143 28.60 15.00 -47.12
N GLU A 144 27.83 15.15 -46.02
CA GLU A 144 26.41 15.57 -46.06
C GLU A 144 25.83 15.98 -44.66
N LEU A 145 25.41 17.26 -44.52
CA LEU A 145 24.45 17.88 -43.57
C LEU A 145 24.62 17.72 -42.03
N SER A 146 25.09 18.81 -41.39
CA SER A 146 25.32 18.96 -39.94
C SER A 146 24.05 19.23 -39.10
N ASP A 147 23.58 18.24 -38.35
CA ASP A 147 22.52 18.35 -37.33
C ASP A 147 23.05 18.90 -35.97
N GLU A 148 23.61 20.11 -35.91
CA GLU A 148 24.05 20.76 -34.65
C GLU A 148 23.26 22.04 -34.36
N TRP A 149 22.77 22.24 -33.13
CA TRP A 149 22.08 23.48 -32.73
C TRP A 149 22.20 23.81 -31.24
N ILE A 150 21.87 25.05 -30.88
CA ILE A 150 21.85 25.57 -29.51
C ILE A 150 20.44 26.09 -29.16
N GLU A 151 19.99 25.87 -27.92
CA GLU A 151 18.72 26.36 -27.37
C GLU A 151 18.97 27.14 -26.06
N PHE A 152 18.23 28.22 -25.84
CA PHE A 152 18.28 28.99 -24.61
C PHE A 152 17.06 28.72 -23.72
N LEU A 153 17.24 28.67 -22.41
CA LEU A 153 16.14 28.41 -21.47
C LEU A 153 15.06 29.50 -21.51
N HIS A 154 15.43 30.76 -21.72
CA HIS A 154 14.49 31.88 -21.83
C HIS A 154 13.76 31.93 -23.18
N ASN A 155 14.19 31.14 -24.17
CA ASN A 155 13.54 31.06 -25.48
C ASN A 155 13.64 29.62 -26.06
N PRO A 156 12.92 28.65 -25.47
CA PRO A 156 13.09 27.23 -25.78
C PRO A 156 12.56 26.84 -27.16
N GLU A 157 11.74 27.67 -27.81
CA GLU A 157 11.18 27.37 -29.14
C GLU A 157 12.14 27.70 -30.29
N LYS A 158 13.17 28.53 -30.04
CA LYS A 158 14.10 28.99 -31.08
C LYS A 158 15.40 28.18 -31.06
N LYS A 159 15.64 27.42 -32.14
CA LYS A 159 16.90 26.71 -32.39
C LYS A 159 17.91 27.60 -33.11
N PHE A 160 19.10 27.74 -32.55
CA PHE A 160 20.20 28.51 -33.13
C PHE A 160 21.19 27.55 -33.80
N THR A 161 21.23 27.55 -35.14
CA THR A 161 22.19 26.79 -35.94
C THR A 161 23.41 27.62 -36.35
N ASN A 162 23.28 28.95 -36.37
CA ASN A 162 24.38 29.86 -36.62
C ASN A 162 25.00 30.33 -35.29
N TYR A 163 26.25 29.91 -35.05
CA TYR A 163 26.98 30.23 -33.81
C TYR A 163 27.25 31.73 -33.60
N SER A 164 27.29 32.53 -34.68
CA SER A 164 27.41 33.99 -34.54
C SER A 164 26.18 34.61 -33.90
N ASP A 165 24.99 34.04 -34.12
CA ASP A 165 23.74 34.52 -33.54
C ASP A 165 23.60 34.11 -32.06
N VAL A 166 24.22 32.99 -31.67
CA VAL A 166 24.33 32.56 -30.26
C VAL A 166 25.15 33.57 -29.46
N CYS A 167 26.32 33.97 -29.99
CA CYS A 167 27.18 34.97 -29.37
C CYS A 167 26.43 36.31 -29.16
N LYS A 168 25.73 36.79 -30.18
CA LYS A 168 24.91 38.01 -30.10
C LYS A 168 23.77 37.89 -29.08
N GLU A 169 23.14 36.72 -28.96
CA GLU A 169 22.07 36.51 -27.98
C GLU A 169 22.62 36.48 -26.55
N ILE A 170 23.79 35.88 -26.31
CA ILE A 170 24.47 35.93 -25.01
C ILE A 170 24.79 37.39 -24.64
N GLU A 171 25.35 38.16 -25.56
CA GLU A 171 25.63 39.59 -25.37
C GLU A 171 24.35 40.38 -25.09
N ARG A 172 23.28 40.14 -25.86
CA ARG A 172 21.98 40.80 -25.69
C ARG A 172 21.35 40.51 -24.32
N GLN A 173 21.33 39.25 -23.89
CA GLN A 173 20.81 38.88 -22.56
C GLN A 173 21.65 39.45 -21.42
N THR A 174 22.96 39.52 -21.63
CA THR A 174 23.87 40.15 -20.68
C THR A 174 23.56 41.64 -20.55
N ASP A 175 23.40 42.35 -21.67
CA ASP A 175 23.11 43.79 -21.67
C ASP A 175 21.74 44.14 -21.06
N ILE A 176 20.74 43.26 -21.18
CA ILE A 176 19.40 43.48 -20.60
C ILE A 176 19.44 43.54 -19.07
N VAL A 177 20.22 42.65 -18.44
CA VAL A 177 20.23 42.51 -16.97
C VAL A 177 21.40 43.26 -16.34
N ALA A 178 22.60 43.14 -16.91
CA ALA A 178 23.82 43.74 -16.36
C ALA A 178 24.14 45.14 -16.93
N GLY A 179 23.34 45.63 -17.88
CA GLY A 179 23.53 46.92 -18.54
C GLY A 179 24.68 46.93 -19.55
N LYS A 180 24.78 48.02 -20.32
CA LYS A 180 25.86 48.23 -21.31
C LYS A 180 27.17 48.74 -20.68
N ASP A 181 27.10 49.24 -19.44
CA ASP A 181 28.19 49.91 -18.73
C ASP A 181 29.11 48.92 -17.98
N LYS A 182 29.35 47.73 -18.55
CA LYS A 182 30.30 46.71 -18.04
C LYS A 182 30.03 46.17 -16.61
N GLY A 183 28.82 46.34 -16.06
CA GLY A 183 28.40 45.72 -14.79
C GLY A 183 28.30 44.19 -14.86
N ILE A 184 28.21 43.53 -13.71
CA ILE A 184 28.03 42.07 -13.57
C ILE A 184 26.74 41.74 -12.82
N SER A 185 26.20 40.53 -13.02
CA SER A 185 25.00 40.05 -12.33
C SER A 185 25.12 38.57 -11.99
N ASP A 186 24.60 38.18 -10.82
CA ASP A 186 24.57 36.80 -10.32
C ASP A 186 23.51 35.93 -11.04
N GLU A 187 22.59 36.55 -11.79
CA GLU A 187 21.52 35.84 -12.50
C GLU A 187 22.10 35.07 -13.71
N PRO A 188 22.04 33.73 -13.75
CA PRO A 188 22.70 32.95 -14.78
C PRO A 188 21.96 32.98 -16.12
N ILE A 189 22.70 32.77 -17.21
CA ILE A 189 22.16 32.48 -18.54
C ILE A 189 22.32 30.98 -18.80
N SER A 190 21.23 30.25 -19.04
CA SER A 190 21.25 28.81 -19.30
C SER A 190 21.02 28.49 -20.77
N LEU A 191 21.93 27.68 -21.34
CA LEU A 191 21.85 27.24 -22.73
C LEU A 191 22.26 25.76 -22.90
N LYS A 192 21.63 25.11 -23.88
CA LYS A 192 21.80 23.70 -24.23
C LYS A 192 22.45 23.59 -25.61
N VAL A 193 23.54 22.84 -25.70
CA VAL A 193 24.27 22.58 -26.95
C VAL A 193 24.02 21.14 -27.37
N TYR A 194 23.42 20.96 -28.54
CA TYR A 194 23.17 19.66 -29.15
C TYR A 194 24.19 19.43 -30.26
N SER A 195 25.04 18.40 -30.09
CA SER A 195 26.04 18.02 -31.09
C SER A 195 26.40 16.53 -30.95
N PRO A 196 26.66 15.79 -32.04
CA PRO A 196 27.16 14.42 -31.97
C PRO A 196 28.63 14.34 -31.52
N ARG A 197 29.37 15.46 -31.59
CA ARG A 197 30.82 15.53 -31.31
C ARG A 197 31.14 15.81 -29.84
N VAL A 198 30.18 16.28 -29.04
CA VAL A 198 30.39 16.61 -27.63
C VAL A 198 30.13 15.43 -26.69
N VAL A 199 30.74 15.44 -25.51
CA VAL A 199 30.33 14.57 -24.39
C VAL A 199 29.20 15.21 -23.60
N ASN A 200 28.36 14.38 -22.98
CA ASN A 200 27.36 14.91 -22.06
C ASN A 200 28.08 15.53 -20.84
N LEU A 201 27.90 16.83 -20.61
CA LEU A 201 28.63 17.57 -19.59
C LEU A 201 27.89 18.86 -19.23
N THR A 202 27.89 19.24 -17.95
CA THR A 202 27.35 20.54 -17.51
C THR A 202 28.47 21.36 -16.91
N LEU A 203 28.71 22.53 -17.51
CA LEU A 203 29.76 23.48 -17.16
C LEU A 203 29.13 24.81 -16.76
N VAL A 204 29.67 25.44 -15.73
CA VAL A 204 29.32 26.81 -15.34
C VAL A 204 30.54 27.69 -15.60
N ASP A 205 30.46 28.59 -16.59
CA ASP A 205 31.48 29.60 -16.84
C ASP A 205 31.21 30.83 -15.98
N LEU A 206 32.22 31.26 -15.23
CA LEU A 206 32.14 32.43 -14.34
C LEU A 206 33.05 33.56 -14.86
N PRO A 207 32.71 34.83 -14.51
CA PRO A 207 33.58 35.97 -14.77
C PRO A 207 35.02 35.74 -14.28
N GLY A 208 36.00 36.19 -15.06
CA GLY A 208 37.40 36.04 -14.69
C GLY A 208 37.86 37.03 -13.63
N PHE A 209 38.77 36.61 -12.76
CA PHE A 209 39.36 37.50 -11.76
C PHE A 209 40.07 38.69 -12.44
N THR A 210 39.75 39.92 -12.01
CA THR A 210 40.45 41.16 -12.33
C THR A 210 40.92 41.84 -11.04
N LYS A 211 42.04 42.56 -11.09
CA LYS A 211 42.63 43.32 -9.96
C LYS A 211 42.43 44.82 -10.06
N VAL A 212 42.00 45.32 -11.22
CA VAL A 212 41.87 46.76 -11.49
C VAL A 212 40.59 46.96 -12.29
N ALA A 213 39.71 47.84 -11.82
CA ALA A 213 38.53 48.25 -12.57
C ALA A 213 38.94 49.02 -13.83
N VAL A 214 38.38 48.67 -15.00
CA VAL A 214 38.73 49.30 -16.28
C VAL A 214 37.49 49.87 -16.98
N GLY A 215 37.46 51.17 -17.22
CA GLY A 215 36.32 51.89 -17.81
C GLY A 215 35.25 52.18 -16.76
N ASP A 216 33.97 51.98 -17.10
CA ASP A 216 32.82 52.28 -16.21
C ASP A 216 32.52 51.18 -15.16
N GLN A 217 33.50 50.31 -14.87
CA GLN A 217 33.34 49.25 -13.87
C GLN A 217 33.39 49.83 -12.45
N PRO A 218 32.58 49.31 -11.51
CA PRO A 218 32.59 49.80 -10.14
C PRO A 218 33.90 49.43 -9.41
N GLU A 219 34.33 50.24 -8.44
CA GLU A 219 35.61 50.04 -7.73
C GLU A 219 35.65 48.71 -6.95
N ASP A 220 34.50 48.18 -6.54
CA ASP A 220 34.33 46.92 -5.82
C ASP A 220 34.11 45.70 -6.73
N ILE A 221 34.35 45.83 -8.04
CA ILE A 221 34.13 44.75 -9.02
C ILE A 221 34.91 43.47 -8.68
N GLU A 222 36.11 43.61 -8.10
CA GLU A 222 36.92 42.48 -7.66
C GLU A 222 36.20 41.69 -6.56
N ASP A 223 35.63 42.37 -5.57
CA ASP A 223 34.92 41.74 -4.46
C ASP A 223 33.59 41.14 -4.90
N GLN A 224 32.88 41.79 -5.83
CA GLN A 224 31.66 41.23 -6.42
C GLN A 224 31.95 39.92 -7.18
N ILE A 225 33.02 39.87 -7.99
CA ILE A 225 33.42 38.64 -8.70
C ILE A 225 33.85 37.56 -7.72
N LYS A 226 34.57 37.91 -6.65
CA LYS A 226 34.96 36.94 -5.60
C LYS A 226 33.74 36.35 -4.90
N ASN A 227 32.79 37.19 -4.49
CA ASN A 227 31.57 36.76 -3.82
C ASN A 227 30.74 35.86 -4.73
N MET A 228 30.58 36.23 -6.01
CA MET A 228 29.92 35.41 -7.02
C MET A 228 30.61 34.05 -7.16
N VAL A 229 31.94 34.03 -7.33
CA VAL A 229 32.70 32.77 -7.44
C VAL A 229 32.51 31.89 -6.20
N MET A 230 32.62 32.46 -5.00
CA MET A 230 32.44 31.74 -3.73
C MET A 230 31.05 31.12 -3.61
N ASN A 231 29.99 31.81 -4.04
CA ASN A 231 28.62 31.27 -4.03
C ASN A 231 28.49 29.97 -4.84
N TYR A 232 29.28 29.79 -5.91
CA TYR A 232 29.26 28.57 -6.72
C TYR A 232 30.23 27.50 -6.23
N ILE A 233 31.42 27.86 -5.74
CA ILE A 233 32.47 26.90 -5.35
C ILE A 233 32.39 26.42 -3.89
N ASP A 234 31.74 27.17 -3.00
CA ASP A 234 31.52 26.78 -1.59
C ASP A 234 30.55 25.60 -1.48
N ASN A 235 29.70 25.41 -2.48
CA ASN A 235 28.85 24.22 -2.60
C ASN A 235 29.72 22.94 -2.61
N PRO A 236 29.56 22.02 -1.64
CA PRO A 236 30.38 20.81 -1.51
C PRO A 236 30.15 19.81 -2.66
N ASN A 237 29.03 19.93 -3.39
CA ASN A 237 28.70 19.12 -4.55
C ASN A 237 29.27 19.71 -5.87
N SER A 238 29.98 20.84 -5.83
CA SER A 238 30.61 21.42 -7.02
C SER A 238 32.02 20.85 -7.25
N ILE A 239 32.34 20.56 -8.52
CA ILE A 239 33.70 20.23 -8.97
C ILE A 239 34.32 21.52 -9.49
N VAL A 240 35.48 21.89 -8.96
CA VAL A 240 36.17 23.14 -9.33
C VAL A 240 37.14 22.85 -10.47
N LEU A 241 36.97 23.54 -11.60
CA LEU A 241 37.90 23.51 -12.73
C LEU A 241 38.76 24.79 -12.70
N ALA A 242 39.97 24.68 -12.16
CA ALA A 242 40.89 25.80 -11.97
C ALA A 242 41.81 25.99 -13.19
N VAL A 243 41.49 26.96 -14.04
CA VAL A 243 42.23 27.27 -15.28
C VAL A 243 43.34 28.29 -15.01
N THR A 244 44.58 27.93 -15.33
CA THR A 244 45.79 28.74 -15.14
C THR A 244 46.63 28.75 -16.42
N ALA A 245 47.31 29.85 -16.72
CA ALA A 245 48.22 29.93 -17.88
C ALA A 245 49.63 29.48 -17.51
N ALA A 246 50.29 28.70 -18.38
CA ALA A 246 51.61 28.11 -18.16
C ALA A 246 52.74 29.13 -18.14
N ASN A 247 52.56 30.26 -18.81
CA ASN A 247 53.51 31.38 -18.80
C ASN A 247 53.44 32.23 -17.52
N THR A 248 52.68 31.79 -16.51
CA THR A 248 52.59 32.42 -15.18
C THR A 248 52.89 31.38 -14.11
N ASP A 249 53.47 31.80 -12.97
CA ASP A 249 53.76 30.88 -11.87
C ASP A 249 52.47 30.30 -11.28
N ILE A 250 52.30 28.98 -11.40
CA ILE A 250 51.14 28.24 -10.93
C ILE A 250 50.92 28.38 -9.42
N ALA A 251 51.98 28.58 -8.63
CA ALA A 251 51.87 28.78 -7.18
C ALA A 251 51.16 30.10 -6.83
N THR A 252 51.20 31.08 -7.73
CA THR A 252 50.55 32.38 -7.55
C THR A 252 49.15 32.45 -8.16
N SER A 253 48.67 31.38 -8.79
CA SER A 253 47.36 31.32 -9.44
C SER A 253 46.21 31.60 -8.47
N GLU A 254 45.45 32.65 -8.75
CA GLU A 254 44.25 33.00 -7.98
C GLU A 254 43.22 31.86 -8.02
N ALA A 255 43.06 31.19 -9.16
CA ALA A 255 42.12 30.08 -9.30
C ALA A 255 42.40 28.95 -8.30
N LEU A 256 43.67 28.59 -8.14
CA LEU A 256 44.08 27.55 -7.19
C LEU A 256 44.03 28.02 -5.73
N LYS A 257 44.28 29.30 -5.46
CA LYS A 257 44.10 29.88 -4.11
C LYS A 257 42.65 29.82 -3.67
N PHE A 258 41.70 30.25 -4.51
CA PHE A 258 40.27 30.17 -4.22
C PHE A 258 39.80 28.72 -4.09
N ALA A 259 40.26 27.82 -4.97
CA ALA A 259 39.96 26.40 -4.84
C ALA A 259 40.43 25.83 -3.48
N LYS A 260 41.65 26.16 -3.02
CA LYS A 260 42.15 25.69 -1.71
C LYS A 260 41.41 26.24 -0.50
N GLN A 261 40.73 27.39 -0.61
CA GLN A 261 39.92 27.93 0.49
C GLN A 261 38.70 27.03 0.78
N VAL A 262 38.07 26.50 -0.28
CA VAL A 262 36.86 25.66 -0.20
C VAL A 262 37.14 24.15 -0.35
N ASP A 263 38.34 23.77 -0.79
CA ASP A 263 38.82 22.40 -1.01
C ASP A 263 40.31 22.29 -0.66
N LYS A 264 40.62 22.32 0.65
CA LYS A 264 42.01 22.30 1.17
C LYS A 264 42.85 21.12 0.67
N ASN A 265 42.21 19.95 0.46
CA ASN A 265 42.86 18.71 0.06
C ASN A 265 42.85 18.48 -1.46
N GLY A 266 42.22 19.37 -2.24
CA GLY A 266 42.08 19.22 -3.70
C GLY A 266 41.26 18.00 -4.13
N GLU A 267 40.31 17.54 -3.32
CA GLU A 267 39.50 16.32 -3.55
C GLU A 267 38.49 16.47 -4.69
N ARG A 268 38.04 17.71 -4.94
CA ARG A 268 37.05 18.06 -5.97
C ARG A 268 37.56 19.14 -6.93
N THR A 269 38.87 19.37 -6.95
CA THR A 269 39.53 20.38 -7.80
C THR A 269 40.36 19.72 -8.91
N VAL A 270 40.07 20.07 -10.17
CA VAL A 270 40.87 19.74 -11.35
C VAL A 270 41.61 20.99 -11.79
N ALA A 271 42.93 20.92 -11.95
CA ALA A 271 43.71 22.04 -12.48
C ALA A 271 43.94 21.88 -13.99
N VAL A 272 43.75 22.96 -14.75
CA VAL A 272 43.98 23.01 -16.19
C VAL A 272 45.07 24.04 -16.48
N LEU A 273 46.13 23.61 -17.15
CA LEU A 273 47.26 24.45 -17.51
C LEU A 273 47.21 24.75 -19.02
N THR A 274 46.95 26.01 -19.37
CA THR A 274 46.79 26.48 -20.75
C THR A 274 48.07 27.18 -21.26
N LYS A 275 48.17 27.46 -22.55
CA LYS A 275 49.27 28.26 -23.14
C LYS A 275 50.68 27.65 -22.97
N LEU A 276 50.79 26.33 -23.02
CA LEU A 276 52.07 25.61 -22.91
C LEU A 276 53.02 25.93 -24.07
N ASP A 277 52.46 26.30 -25.22
CA ASP A 277 53.16 26.75 -26.44
C ASP A 277 53.85 28.11 -26.28
N LEU A 278 53.41 28.93 -25.31
CA LEU A 278 53.95 30.26 -25.03
C LEU A 278 54.93 30.30 -23.87
N MET A 279 55.42 29.14 -23.42
CA MET A 279 56.46 29.06 -22.40
C MET A 279 57.83 29.49 -22.96
N ASP A 280 58.67 30.06 -22.10
CA ASP A 280 60.00 30.50 -22.48
C ASP A 280 60.86 29.33 -22.96
N LYS A 281 61.52 29.49 -24.10
CA LYS A 281 62.40 28.46 -24.68
C LYS A 281 63.47 28.05 -23.67
N GLY A 282 63.45 26.78 -23.25
CA GLY A 282 64.34 26.23 -22.22
C GLY A 282 63.67 25.96 -20.86
N THR A 283 62.38 26.28 -20.73
CA THR A 283 61.54 25.88 -19.59
C THR A 283 60.57 24.77 -20.00
N ASP A 284 60.22 23.88 -19.08
CA ASP A 284 59.21 22.84 -19.31
C ASP A 284 58.20 22.78 -18.15
N ALA A 285 57.00 22.27 -18.44
CA ALA A 285 55.94 22.10 -17.46
C ALA A 285 55.86 20.66 -16.92
N TYR A 286 56.87 19.81 -17.13
CA TYR A 286 56.79 18.38 -16.84
C TYR A 286 56.54 18.11 -15.36
N ASP A 287 57.27 18.80 -14.47
CA ASP A 287 57.09 18.67 -13.02
C ASP A 287 55.76 19.25 -12.53
N ILE A 288 55.24 20.27 -13.21
CA ILE A 288 53.92 20.85 -12.92
C ILE A 288 52.82 19.87 -13.32
N LEU A 289 52.85 19.35 -14.55
CA LEU A 289 51.85 18.41 -15.07
C LEU A 289 51.89 17.06 -14.35
N SER A 290 53.05 16.64 -13.85
CA SER A 290 53.21 15.42 -13.04
C SER A 290 52.70 15.59 -11.60
N GLY A 291 52.39 16.82 -11.17
CA GLY A 291 51.93 17.11 -9.81
C GLY A 291 53.04 17.25 -8.76
N ASN A 292 54.31 17.31 -9.19
CA ASN A 292 55.47 17.42 -8.28
C ASN A 292 55.60 18.82 -7.66
N VAL A 293 55.14 19.86 -8.38
CA VAL A 293 55.24 21.27 -7.93
C VAL A 293 54.00 21.70 -7.13
N TYR A 294 52.81 21.26 -7.55
CA TYR A 294 51.55 21.63 -6.91
C TYR A 294 50.60 20.43 -6.94
N GLU A 295 50.24 19.93 -5.76
CA GLU A 295 49.44 18.71 -5.66
C GLU A 295 47.93 19.02 -5.67
N VAL A 296 47.20 18.39 -6.58
CA VAL A 296 45.72 18.32 -6.62
C VAL A 296 45.30 16.87 -6.89
N LYS A 297 44.38 16.31 -6.10
CA LYS A 297 44.06 14.87 -6.15
C LYS A 297 43.41 14.42 -7.45
N LEU A 298 42.67 15.29 -8.14
CA LEU A 298 42.11 14.98 -9.45
C LEU A 298 43.10 15.20 -10.61
N GLY A 299 44.30 15.70 -10.31
CA GLY A 299 45.42 15.88 -11.25
C GLY A 299 45.41 17.21 -12.01
N ILE A 300 46.54 17.48 -12.67
CA ILE A 300 46.78 18.66 -13.52
C ILE A 300 46.76 18.20 -14.97
N ILE A 301 46.05 18.92 -15.83
CA ILE A 301 45.88 18.57 -17.25
C ILE A 301 46.36 19.74 -18.11
N GLY A 302 47.32 19.47 -19.00
CA GLY A 302 47.81 20.45 -19.96
C GLY A 302 46.89 20.56 -21.17
N VAL A 303 46.65 21.77 -21.66
CA VAL A 303 45.90 22.03 -22.90
C VAL A 303 46.54 23.15 -23.72
N VAL A 304 46.54 23.01 -25.04
CA VAL A 304 47.01 24.02 -25.99
C VAL A 304 45.84 24.43 -26.87
N ASN A 305 45.45 25.70 -26.75
CA ASN A 305 44.31 26.28 -27.46
C ASN A 305 44.80 27.21 -28.58
N ARG A 306 43.88 27.65 -29.46
CA ARG A 306 44.17 28.65 -30.50
C ARG A 306 44.73 29.95 -29.91
N SER A 307 45.81 30.44 -30.49
CA SER A 307 46.39 31.76 -30.20
C SER A 307 45.52 32.88 -30.78
N GLN A 308 45.79 34.13 -30.39
CA GLN A 308 45.07 35.28 -30.97
C GLN A 308 45.24 35.36 -32.50
N GLN A 309 46.40 34.97 -33.01
CA GLN A 309 46.67 34.92 -34.44
C GLN A 309 45.88 33.80 -35.13
N ASP A 310 45.85 32.59 -34.56
CA ASP A 310 45.03 31.48 -35.07
C ASP A 310 43.53 31.82 -35.15
N ILE A 311 43.05 32.66 -34.23
CA ILE A 311 41.67 33.13 -34.19
C ILE A 311 41.40 34.12 -35.31
N ILE A 312 42.34 35.05 -35.56
CA ILE A 312 42.28 36.01 -36.68
C ILE A 312 42.32 35.25 -38.01
N ASP A 313 43.17 34.24 -38.09
CA ASP A 313 43.36 33.39 -39.27
C ASP A 313 42.23 32.34 -39.43
N LYS A 314 41.24 32.36 -38.54
CA LYS A 314 40.06 31.47 -38.53
C LYS A 314 40.41 29.98 -38.55
N LYS A 315 41.51 29.59 -37.90
CA LYS A 315 41.88 28.18 -37.70
C LYS A 315 40.71 27.41 -37.08
N GLY A 316 40.35 26.29 -37.70
CA GLY A 316 39.31 25.38 -37.22
C GLY A 316 39.66 24.83 -35.83
N ILE A 317 38.64 24.48 -35.04
CA ILE A 317 38.87 23.81 -33.75
C ILE A 317 39.39 22.38 -33.98
N ASP A 318 38.89 21.69 -35.01
CA ASP A 318 39.39 20.35 -35.39
C ASP A 318 40.90 20.40 -35.75
N ASP A 319 41.34 21.42 -36.50
CA ASP A 319 42.77 21.65 -36.80
C ASP A 319 43.59 22.00 -35.55
N GLN A 320 42.98 22.70 -34.58
CA GLN A 320 43.62 22.97 -33.30
C GLN A 320 43.82 21.68 -32.50
N LEU A 321 42.82 20.81 -32.42
CA LEU A 321 42.91 19.53 -31.71
C LEU A 321 44.00 18.62 -32.32
N LYS A 322 44.13 18.60 -33.66
CA LYS A 322 45.24 17.90 -34.35
C LYS A 322 46.60 18.48 -33.94
N SER A 323 46.77 19.80 -34.05
CA SER A 323 48.03 20.45 -33.65
C SER A 323 48.34 20.33 -32.16
N GLU A 324 47.33 20.21 -31.30
CA GLU A 324 47.50 19.95 -29.88
C GLU A 324 48.04 18.54 -29.63
N SER A 325 47.52 17.53 -30.33
CA SER A 325 48.04 16.15 -30.24
C SER A 325 49.50 16.08 -30.66
N GLU A 326 49.83 16.66 -31.83
CA GLU A 326 51.20 16.73 -32.34
C GLU A 326 52.14 17.44 -31.36
N PHE A 327 51.71 18.57 -30.78
CA PHE A 327 52.50 19.29 -29.79
C PHE A 327 52.83 18.43 -28.56
N PHE A 328 51.86 17.69 -28.02
CA PHE A 328 52.10 16.84 -26.85
C PHE A 328 52.93 15.60 -27.17
N GLU A 329 52.77 15.02 -28.36
CA GLU A 329 53.58 13.89 -28.83
C GLU A 329 55.05 14.28 -29.01
N GLU A 330 55.33 15.47 -29.53
CA GLU A 330 56.69 15.99 -29.73
C GLU A 330 57.34 16.48 -28.42
N ASN A 331 56.62 17.29 -27.63
CA ASN A 331 57.22 18.01 -26.50
C ASN A 331 57.05 17.28 -25.16
N TYR A 332 56.00 16.48 -25.00
CA TYR A 332 55.70 15.76 -23.75
C TYR A 332 55.24 14.29 -23.96
N PRO A 333 56.05 13.41 -24.61
CA PRO A 333 55.59 12.12 -25.11
C PRO A 333 54.99 11.21 -24.02
N LYS A 334 55.57 11.23 -22.81
CA LYS A 334 55.12 10.41 -21.66
C LYS A 334 53.79 10.88 -21.07
N LEU A 335 53.45 12.16 -21.24
CA LEU A 335 52.25 12.79 -20.72
C LEU A 335 51.19 13.01 -21.80
N ALA A 336 51.50 12.77 -23.08
CA ALA A 336 50.58 12.97 -24.20
C ALA A 336 49.24 12.25 -24.01
N LYS A 337 49.24 10.99 -23.56
CA LYS A 337 48.01 10.23 -23.27
C LYS A 337 47.19 10.76 -22.06
N LYS A 338 47.75 11.67 -21.25
CA LYS A 338 47.14 12.25 -20.04
C LYS A 338 46.94 13.78 -20.16
N SER A 339 47.14 14.34 -21.34
CA SER A 339 47.02 15.77 -21.64
C SER A 339 46.17 15.99 -22.89
N GLY A 340 45.82 17.23 -23.17
CA GLY A 340 45.00 17.61 -24.31
C GLY A 340 43.51 17.74 -24.00
N THR A 341 42.81 18.47 -24.85
CA THR A 341 41.40 18.83 -24.69
C THR A 341 40.49 17.59 -24.71
N THR A 342 40.77 16.62 -25.58
CA THR A 342 40.00 15.37 -25.69
C THR A 342 40.07 14.55 -24.40
N TYR A 343 41.26 14.44 -23.80
CA TYR A 343 41.44 13.77 -22.52
C TYR A 343 40.76 14.53 -21.38
N LEU A 344 40.88 15.87 -21.37
CA LEU A 344 40.21 16.73 -20.39
C LEU A 344 38.68 16.52 -20.40
N ALA A 345 38.04 16.57 -21.57
CA ALA A 345 36.60 16.38 -21.71
C ALA A 345 36.14 15.01 -21.20
N SER A 346 36.84 13.94 -21.59
CA SER A 346 36.56 12.57 -21.14
C SER A 346 36.74 12.41 -19.61
N LYS A 347 37.82 12.98 -19.07
CA LYS A 347 38.11 12.93 -17.62
C LYS A 347 37.09 13.72 -16.80
N LEU A 348 36.69 14.92 -17.23
CA LEU A 348 35.65 15.71 -16.56
C LEU A 348 34.30 14.99 -16.55
N SER A 349 33.92 14.33 -17.65
CA SER A 349 32.71 13.51 -17.71
C SER A 349 32.74 12.36 -16.70
N ARG A 350 33.84 11.61 -16.63
CA ARG A 350 34.02 10.51 -15.64
C ARG A 350 33.97 11.00 -14.20
N ILE A 351 34.63 12.12 -13.89
CA ILE A 351 34.64 12.73 -12.55
C ILE A 351 33.23 13.16 -12.16
N LEU A 352 32.51 13.85 -13.06
CA LEU A 352 31.13 14.29 -12.83
C LEU A 352 30.21 13.09 -12.53
N ILE A 353 30.29 12.02 -13.32
CA ILE A 353 29.49 10.81 -13.09
C ILE A 353 29.80 10.16 -11.73
N SER A 354 31.09 10.02 -11.39
CA SER A 354 31.52 9.47 -10.11
C SER A 354 31.00 10.30 -8.93
N HIS A 355 31.08 11.62 -9.05
CA HIS A 355 30.63 12.56 -8.03
C HIS A 355 29.10 12.55 -7.87
N ILE A 356 28.34 12.52 -8.97
CA ILE A 356 26.88 12.36 -8.94
C ILE A 356 26.50 11.04 -8.25
N LYS A 357 27.16 9.92 -8.59
CA LYS A 357 26.86 8.61 -7.98
C LYS A 357 27.05 8.62 -6.46
N LYS A 358 28.09 9.31 -5.95
CA LYS A 358 28.36 9.44 -4.52
C LYS A 358 27.32 10.30 -3.78
N THR A 359 26.80 11.34 -4.42
CA THR A 359 25.89 12.33 -3.81
C THR A 359 24.40 11.96 -3.95
N LEU A 360 24.04 11.13 -4.94
CA LEU A 360 22.67 10.72 -5.24
C LEU A 360 21.91 10.06 -4.06
N PRO A 361 22.52 9.20 -3.22
CA PRO A 361 21.81 8.59 -2.08
C PRO A 361 21.33 9.60 -1.04
N ASP A 362 22.15 10.60 -0.69
CA ASP A 362 21.77 11.63 0.28
C ASP A 362 20.71 12.56 -0.31
N LEU A 363 20.87 12.95 -1.58
CA LEU A 363 19.86 13.68 -2.35
C LEU A 363 18.49 12.98 -2.32
N ARG A 364 18.48 11.67 -2.58
CA ARG A 364 17.26 10.84 -2.54
C ARG A 364 16.64 10.80 -1.15
N LYS A 365 17.45 10.80 -0.09
CA LYS A 365 16.98 10.80 1.30
C LYS A 365 16.30 12.12 1.65
N ARG A 366 16.92 13.26 1.31
CA ARG A 366 16.35 14.60 1.55
C ARG A 366 15.03 14.81 0.80
N ILE A 367 14.97 14.45 -0.48
CA ILE A 367 13.73 14.53 -1.28
C ILE A 367 12.62 13.65 -0.67
N LYS A 368 12.94 12.42 -0.24
CA LYS A 368 11.96 11.54 0.43
C LYS A 368 11.42 12.14 1.73
N GLN A 369 12.28 12.78 2.53
CA GLN A 369 11.88 13.42 3.78
C GLN A 369 11.01 14.66 3.51
N GLY A 370 11.40 15.53 2.56
CA GLY A 370 10.60 16.68 2.13
C GLY A 370 9.20 16.26 1.65
N LYS A 371 9.11 15.20 0.84
CA LYS A 371 7.84 14.63 0.39
C LYS A 371 6.96 14.12 1.54
N LEU A 372 7.55 13.48 2.55
CA LEU A 372 6.78 12.97 3.70
C LEU A 372 6.18 14.14 4.49
N THR A 373 6.94 15.22 4.69
CA THR A 373 6.46 16.43 5.37
C THR A 373 5.35 17.11 4.57
N GLN A 374 5.53 17.31 3.25
CA GLN A 374 4.50 17.89 2.39
C GLN A 374 3.23 17.04 2.29
N LYS A 375 3.35 15.70 2.26
CA LYS A 375 2.19 14.79 2.31
C LYS A 375 1.42 14.90 3.62
N LYS A 376 2.13 14.96 4.76
CA LYS A 376 1.49 15.17 6.07
C LYS A 376 0.77 16.52 6.12
N GLU A 377 1.36 17.58 5.59
CA GLU A 377 0.69 18.89 5.48
C GLU A 377 -0.55 18.83 4.58
N LEU A 378 -0.49 18.11 3.45
CA LEU A 378 -1.65 17.93 2.57
C LEU A 378 -2.76 17.10 3.23
N GLU A 379 -2.42 16.06 4.00
CA GLU A 379 -3.38 15.29 4.80
C GLU A 379 -4.09 16.17 5.84
N LEU A 380 -3.42 17.21 6.38
CA LEU A 380 -4.06 18.19 7.27
C LEU A 380 -5.07 19.06 6.51
N TYR A 381 -4.80 19.49 5.26
CA TYR A 381 -5.74 20.34 4.50
C TYR A 381 -6.89 19.56 3.83
N GLY A 382 -6.76 18.23 3.70
CA GLY A 382 -7.77 17.34 3.13
C GLY A 382 -7.95 17.44 1.60
N ALA A 383 -8.77 16.56 1.01
CA ALA A 383 -8.92 16.44 -0.45
C ALA A 383 -9.95 17.42 -1.04
N GLU A 384 -9.78 17.86 -2.30
CA GLU A 384 -10.77 18.69 -3.00
C GLU A 384 -12.18 18.07 -3.00
N ILE A 385 -13.19 18.91 -2.79
CA ILE A 385 -14.59 18.46 -2.65
C ILE A 385 -15.17 18.24 -4.04
N ILE A 386 -15.24 16.98 -4.46
CA ILE A 386 -15.82 16.58 -5.75
C ILE A 386 -17.34 16.43 -5.64
N ASP A 387 -17.82 15.84 -4.54
CA ASP A 387 -19.24 15.64 -4.25
C ASP A 387 -19.58 16.22 -2.88
N LYS A 388 -20.27 17.38 -2.91
CA LYS A 388 -20.75 18.06 -1.71
C LYS A 388 -21.76 17.22 -0.92
N THR A 389 -22.55 16.37 -1.56
CA THR A 389 -23.54 15.54 -0.85
C THR A 389 -22.85 14.42 -0.08
N ALA A 390 -21.98 13.65 -0.73
CA ALA A 390 -21.26 12.57 -0.07
C ALA A 390 -20.37 13.08 1.08
N THR A 391 -19.61 14.14 0.82
CA THR A 391 -18.68 14.73 1.81
C THR A 391 -19.44 15.28 3.02
N PHE A 392 -20.61 15.88 2.82
CA PHE A 392 -21.48 16.31 3.93
C PHE A 392 -21.85 15.15 4.83
N TYR A 393 -22.39 14.06 4.26
CA TYR A 393 -22.82 12.91 5.06
C TYR A 393 -21.66 12.23 5.78
N ASP A 394 -20.48 12.16 5.16
CA ASP A 394 -19.28 11.59 5.77
C ASP A 394 -18.86 12.38 7.02
N ILE A 395 -18.74 13.71 6.90
CA ILE A 395 -18.35 14.59 8.01
C ILE A 395 -19.37 14.53 9.15
N VAL A 396 -20.67 14.60 8.83
CA VAL A 396 -21.72 14.57 9.85
C VAL A 396 -21.81 13.20 10.52
N ASN A 397 -21.65 12.10 9.78
CA ASN A 397 -21.64 10.75 10.37
C ASN A 397 -20.42 10.53 11.26
N GLU A 398 -19.26 11.06 10.90
CA GLU A 398 -18.06 11.02 11.73
C GLU A 398 -18.28 11.76 13.06
N PHE A 399 -18.83 12.97 13.00
CA PHE A 399 -19.23 13.74 14.19
C PHE A 399 -20.24 12.98 15.07
N VAL A 400 -21.31 12.45 14.47
CA VAL A 400 -22.35 11.69 15.20
C VAL A 400 -21.75 10.46 15.87
N ASN A 401 -20.90 9.70 15.17
CA ASN A 401 -20.28 8.50 15.71
C ASN A 401 -19.28 8.82 16.84
N TYR A 402 -18.53 9.93 16.73
CA TYR A 402 -17.66 10.38 17.80
C TYR A 402 -18.48 10.79 19.03
N TYR A 403 -19.49 11.64 18.87
CA TYR A 403 -20.29 12.12 19.99
C TYR A 403 -21.04 10.97 20.70
N ARG A 404 -21.48 9.95 19.95
CA ARG A 404 -21.98 8.69 20.53
C ARG A 404 -20.95 7.99 21.40
N LYS A 405 -19.69 7.85 20.93
CA LYS A 405 -18.62 7.25 21.72
C LYS A 405 -18.32 8.02 23.01
N VAL A 406 -18.44 9.35 23.00
CA VAL A 406 -18.26 10.17 24.21
C VAL A 406 -19.35 9.86 25.25
N ILE A 407 -20.59 9.63 24.79
CA ILE A 407 -21.73 9.25 25.64
C ILE A 407 -21.68 7.78 26.08
N GLU A 408 -21.24 6.84 25.22
CA GLU A 408 -21.24 5.40 25.50
C GLU A 408 -19.96 4.90 26.22
N GLY A 409 -18.81 5.56 26.01
CA GLY A 409 -17.50 5.07 26.46
C GLY A 409 -17.09 5.52 27.87
N SER A 410 -16.04 4.88 28.41
CA SER A 410 -15.37 5.25 29.68
C SER A 410 -14.48 6.50 29.54
N SER A 411 -15.02 7.54 28.92
CA SER A 411 -14.39 8.87 28.85
C SER A 411 -14.55 9.59 30.20
N ASN A 412 -13.62 10.49 30.55
CA ASN A 412 -13.73 11.33 31.76
C ASN A 412 -15.06 12.13 31.81
N SER A 413 -15.60 12.46 30.63
CA SER A 413 -16.89 13.15 30.48
C SER A 413 -18.08 12.29 30.89
N ASN A 414 -18.10 11.01 30.54
CA ASN A 414 -19.18 10.10 30.94
C ASN A 414 -19.15 9.85 32.45
N ILE A 415 -17.95 9.67 33.02
CA ILE A 415 -17.73 9.56 34.46
C ILE A 415 -18.31 10.78 35.20
N LYS A 416 -18.11 11.98 34.65
CA LYS A 416 -18.65 13.22 35.24
C LYS A 416 -20.18 13.29 35.19
N ILE A 417 -20.81 12.87 34.09
CA ILE A 417 -22.28 12.79 33.99
C ILE A 417 -22.84 11.81 35.02
N TYR A 418 -22.26 10.60 35.12
CA TYR A 418 -22.66 9.62 36.12
C TYR A 418 -22.44 10.12 37.56
N ARG A 419 -21.35 10.86 37.81
CA ARG A 419 -21.08 11.46 39.11
C ARG A 419 -22.15 12.49 39.51
N ILE A 420 -22.52 13.39 38.59
CA ILE A 420 -23.59 14.37 38.82
C ILE A 420 -24.90 13.66 39.18
N ILE A 421 -25.24 12.60 38.45
CA ILE A 421 -26.52 11.89 38.58
C ILE A 421 -26.60 11.04 39.85
N HIS A 422 -25.52 10.37 40.24
CA HIS A 422 -25.55 9.37 41.33
C HIS A 422 -24.91 9.86 42.63
N GLU A 423 -23.87 10.69 42.57
CA GLU A 423 -23.16 11.21 43.75
C GLU A 423 -23.69 12.60 44.13
N ASP A 424 -23.45 13.62 43.28
CA ASP A 424 -23.78 15.01 43.60
C ASP A 424 -25.28 15.20 43.89
N PHE A 425 -26.17 14.58 43.11
CA PHE A 425 -27.61 14.64 43.35
C PHE A 425 -28.02 13.99 44.67
N SER A 426 -27.43 12.82 44.98
CA SER A 426 -27.72 12.11 46.24
C SER A 426 -27.27 12.92 47.46
N GLU A 427 -26.11 13.57 47.38
CA GLU A 427 -25.60 14.44 48.46
C GLU A 427 -26.52 15.65 48.67
N ASN A 428 -26.90 16.35 47.60
CA ASN A 428 -27.80 17.51 47.68
C ASN A 428 -29.18 17.16 48.27
N LEU A 429 -29.70 15.95 48.01
CA LEU A 429 -30.95 15.48 48.62
C LEU A 429 -30.81 15.15 50.11
N LEU A 430 -29.64 14.67 50.54
CA LEU A 430 -29.37 14.34 51.94
C LEU A 430 -29.25 15.57 52.83
N GLU A 431 -28.84 16.72 52.27
CA GLU A 431 -28.80 18.01 52.95
C GLU A 431 -30.20 18.53 53.33
N ILE A 432 -31.25 18.08 52.63
CA ILE A 432 -32.63 18.41 52.97
C ILE A 432 -33.07 17.54 54.16
N ILE A 433 -33.00 18.15 55.35
CA ILE A 433 -33.37 17.53 56.63
C ILE A 433 -34.68 18.16 57.13
N PRO A 434 -35.76 17.36 57.34
CA PRO A 434 -37.02 17.88 57.86
C PRO A 434 -36.87 18.54 59.23
N ASN A 435 -37.01 19.87 59.29
CA ASN A 435 -36.95 20.63 60.54
C ASN A 435 -38.29 21.30 60.89
N ILE A 436 -39.16 20.57 61.58
CA ILE A 436 -40.49 21.04 61.98
C ILE A 436 -40.42 22.24 62.95
N ASP A 437 -39.37 22.33 63.77
CA ASP A 437 -39.19 23.40 64.77
C ASP A 437 -38.93 24.78 64.12
N GLU A 438 -38.44 24.79 62.88
CA GLU A 438 -38.13 26.00 62.12
C GLU A 438 -39.33 26.44 61.26
N ILE A 439 -40.02 25.47 60.64
CA ILE A 439 -41.25 25.71 59.86
C ILE A 439 -42.38 26.27 60.74
N SER A 440 -42.48 25.80 61.98
CA SER A 440 -43.48 26.28 62.95
C SER A 440 -43.35 27.80 63.24
N LYS A 441 -42.21 28.41 62.91
CA LYS A 441 -41.96 29.86 63.06
C LYS A 441 -42.33 30.68 61.82
N SER A 442 -42.60 30.05 60.68
CA SER A 442 -42.98 30.74 59.43
C SER A 442 -44.41 31.32 59.51
N SER A 443 -44.61 32.58 59.11
CA SER A 443 -45.92 33.25 59.20
C SER A 443 -46.99 32.66 58.28
N ASP A 444 -46.58 32.03 57.18
CA ASP A 444 -47.46 31.58 56.11
C ASP A 444 -48.16 30.26 56.45
N ILE A 445 -47.39 29.26 56.89
CA ILE A 445 -47.91 27.95 57.36
C ILE A 445 -48.71 28.14 58.65
N LYS A 446 -48.26 29.05 59.52
CA LYS A 446 -49.00 29.49 60.70
C LYS A 446 -50.39 30.01 60.35
N SER A 447 -50.55 30.80 59.29
CA SER A 447 -51.85 31.31 58.83
C SER A 447 -52.75 30.24 58.21
N ILE A 448 -52.16 29.24 57.53
CA ILE A 448 -52.87 28.12 56.90
C ILE A 448 -53.42 27.17 57.98
N LEU A 449 -52.57 26.84 58.95
CA LEU A 449 -52.94 26.10 60.17
C LEU A 449 -54.00 26.85 60.98
N GLU A 450 -53.90 28.17 61.12
CA GLU A 450 -54.90 29.01 61.78
C GLU A 450 -56.25 29.05 61.06
N LYS A 451 -56.25 29.14 59.71
CA LYS A 451 -57.48 29.13 58.89
C LYS A 451 -58.16 27.77 58.87
N SER A 452 -57.39 26.68 58.95
CA SER A 452 -57.88 25.31 59.01
C SER A 452 -58.65 24.97 60.30
N ILE A 453 -58.60 25.83 61.32
CA ILE A 453 -59.18 25.62 62.67
C ILE A 453 -60.16 26.76 63.02
N ARG A 454 -61.17 27.00 62.21
CA ARG A 454 -62.35 27.76 62.72
C ARG A 454 -63.23 26.84 63.57
N PRO A 455 -63.56 27.23 64.81
CA PRO A 455 -64.30 26.37 65.73
C PRO A 455 -65.78 26.39 65.37
N LYS A 456 -66.26 25.37 64.66
CA LYS A 456 -67.65 24.91 64.73
C LYS A 456 -67.74 23.48 64.22
N LEU A 457 -68.19 22.61 65.12
CA LEU A 457 -68.45 21.17 65.03
C LEU A 457 -67.27 20.21 65.31
N PHE A 458 -67.41 19.62 66.50
CA PHE A 458 -66.84 18.38 66.98
C PHE A 458 -66.92 17.24 65.93
N LYS A 459 -65.87 16.41 65.87
CA LYS A 459 -65.66 15.13 65.15
C LYS A 459 -64.85 15.19 63.84
N LEU A 460 -63.51 15.07 63.92
CA LEU A 460 -62.59 14.27 63.07
C LEU A 460 -61.09 14.56 63.44
N PRO A 461 -60.09 13.72 63.05
CA PRO A 461 -58.73 13.75 63.59
C PRO A 461 -57.90 14.85 62.93
N TYR A 462 -57.54 15.88 63.69
CA TYR A 462 -56.76 17.02 63.18
C TYR A 462 -55.32 16.65 62.79
N PHE A 463 -54.77 15.56 63.34
CA PHE A 463 -53.39 15.11 63.14
C PHE A 463 -53.00 14.89 61.67
N ASP A 464 -53.88 14.27 60.87
CA ASP A 464 -53.58 13.91 59.49
C ASP A 464 -53.38 15.15 58.60
N LYS A 465 -54.14 16.22 58.85
CA LYS A 465 -54.03 17.47 58.10
C LYS A 465 -52.74 18.24 58.40
N TYR A 466 -52.29 18.25 59.66
CA TYR A 466 -50.98 18.82 60.01
C TYR A 466 -49.85 18.04 59.34
N PHE A 467 -49.91 16.70 59.43
CA PHE A 467 -48.94 15.83 58.80
C PHE A 467 -48.87 16.07 57.28
N GLU A 468 -50.03 16.15 56.60
CA GLU A 468 -50.10 16.46 55.17
C GLU A 468 -49.45 17.80 54.82
N GLU A 469 -49.76 18.88 55.55
CA GLU A 469 -49.19 20.21 55.26
C GLU A 469 -47.66 20.25 55.45
N TYR A 470 -47.13 19.65 56.52
CA TYR A 470 -45.67 19.58 56.74
C TYR A 470 -44.98 18.71 55.70
N VAL A 471 -45.53 17.54 55.39
CA VAL A 471 -44.96 16.62 54.38
C VAL A 471 -44.98 17.27 53.00
N SER A 472 -46.08 17.91 52.60
CA SER A 472 -46.17 18.60 51.32
C SER A 472 -45.15 19.72 51.18
N HIS A 473 -44.87 20.48 52.25
CA HIS A 473 -43.82 21.50 52.22
C HIS A 473 -42.44 20.91 51.93
N PHE A 474 -42.05 19.86 52.64
CA PHE A 474 -40.73 19.22 52.43
C PHE A 474 -40.63 18.52 51.07
N ILE A 475 -41.71 17.92 50.58
CA ILE A 475 -41.73 17.32 49.22
C ILE A 475 -41.50 18.41 48.15
N GLU A 476 -42.05 19.61 48.33
CA GLU A 476 -41.85 20.74 47.41
C GLU A 476 -40.37 21.19 47.36
N GLU A 477 -39.64 21.10 48.48
CA GLU A 477 -38.19 21.42 48.52
C GLU A 477 -37.33 20.49 47.65
N LEU A 478 -37.81 19.28 47.32
CA LEU A 478 -37.13 18.35 46.42
C LEU A 478 -37.13 18.82 44.95
N ARG A 479 -37.96 19.81 44.60
CA ARG A 479 -38.09 20.34 43.23
C ARG A 479 -36.83 21.01 42.72
N GLY A 480 -36.26 21.92 43.51
CA GLY A 480 -35.05 22.65 43.14
C GLY A 480 -33.88 21.72 42.78
N PRO A 481 -33.45 20.81 43.68
CA PRO A 481 -32.34 19.90 43.41
C PRO A 481 -32.59 18.94 42.24
N SER A 482 -33.83 18.52 42.02
CA SER A 482 -34.20 17.62 40.91
C SER A 482 -34.05 18.31 39.55
N LEU A 483 -34.50 19.56 39.44
CA LEU A 483 -34.35 20.36 38.24
C LEU A 483 -32.88 20.74 37.99
N ASP A 484 -32.16 21.17 39.04
CA ASP A 484 -30.74 21.53 38.97
C ASP A 484 -29.86 20.34 38.51
N CYS A 485 -30.16 19.11 38.95
CA CYS A 485 -29.49 17.91 38.46
C CYS A 485 -29.64 17.73 36.95
N ALA A 486 -30.85 17.88 36.42
CA ALA A 486 -31.10 17.77 34.97
C ALA A 486 -30.38 18.88 34.18
N GLU A 487 -30.33 20.10 34.71
CA GLU A 487 -29.61 21.24 34.11
C GLU A 487 -28.11 21.00 34.06
N LYS A 488 -27.50 20.58 35.17
CA LYS A 488 -26.06 20.25 35.25
C LYS A 488 -25.66 19.15 34.27
N VAL A 489 -26.49 18.13 34.09
CA VAL A 489 -26.25 17.06 33.09
C VAL A 489 -26.31 17.62 31.67
N SER A 490 -27.33 18.44 31.36
CA SER A 490 -27.45 19.10 30.06
C SER A 490 -26.22 19.99 29.76
N ASP A 491 -25.76 20.76 30.74
CA ASP A 491 -24.62 21.66 30.56
C ASP A 491 -23.30 20.90 30.35
N GLU A 492 -23.10 19.77 31.02
CA GLU A 492 -21.96 18.90 30.72
C GLU A 492 -22.07 18.29 29.31
N MET A 493 -23.27 17.86 28.89
CA MET A 493 -23.49 17.37 27.53
C MET A 493 -23.20 18.44 26.46
N LYS A 494 -23.62 19.68 26.68
CA LYS A 494 -23.28 20.84 25.81
C LYS A 494 -21.78 21.15 25.82
N SER A 495 -21.15 21.13 26.99
CA SER A 495 -19.70 21.32 27.16
C SER A 495 -18.89 20.28 26.39
N ASN A 496 -19.36 19.03 26.35
CA ASN A 496 -18.72 17.96 25.57
C ASN A 496 -18.81 18.18 24.06
N VAL A 497 -19.84 18.88 23.57
CA VAL A 497 -19.87 19.31 22.17
C VAL A 497 -18.72 20.29 21.93
N ASN A 498 -18.52 21.29 22.80
CA ASN A 498 -17.48 22.32 22.64
C ASN A 498 -16.04 21.77 22.68
N LYS A 499 -15.75 20.76 23.51
CA LYS A 499 -14.43 20.10 23.58
C LYS A 499 -14.04 19.37 22.29
N LEU A 500 -15.03 18.95 21.50
CA LEU A 500 -14.86 18.29 20.20
C LEU A 500 -14.16 19.19 19.18
N GLY A 501 -14.35 20.51 19.30
CA GLY A 501 -13.69 21.49 18.45
C GLY A 501 -12.17 21.54 18.65
N THR A 502 -11.70 21.44 19.90
CA THR A 502 -10.27 21.56 20.23
C THR A 502 -9.43 20.34 19.87
N GLU A 503 -10.00 19.13 19.87
CA GLU A 503 -9.28 17.90 19.48
C GLU A 503 -9.21 17.72 17.95
N SER A 504 -10.05 18.44 17.20
CA SER A 504 -10.20 18.36 15.74
C SER A 504 -10.09 19.73 15.06
N GLN A 505 -9.21 20.60 15.58
CA GLN A 505 -9.02 21.99 15.12
C GLN A 505 -8.89 22.12 13.59
N ILE A 506 -8.28 21.13 12.95
CA ILE A 506 -8.01 21.07 11.50
C ILE A 506 -9.31 21.01 10.66
N TYR A 507 -10.35 20.32 11.14
CA TYR A 507 -11.62 20.23 10.42
C TYR A 507 -12.50 21.47 10.63
N LEU A 508 -12.40 22.09 11.82
CA LEU A 508 -13.05 23.37 12.11
C LEU A 508 -12.56 24.48 11.18
N ASP A 509 -11.25 24.55 10.97
CA ASP A 509 -10.63 25.56 10.12
C ASP A 509 -11.04 25.38 8.65
N ARG A 510 -11.32 24.14 8.24
CA ARG A 510 -11.68 23.79 6.87
C ARG A 510 -13.16 24.07 6.53
N PHE A 511 -14.07 23.84 7.48
CA PHE A 511 -15.53 24.00 7.28
C PHE A 511 -16.22 24.77 8.43
N PRO A 512 -15.85 26.03 8.67
CA PRO A 512 -16.30 26.78 9.85
C PRO A 512 -17.84 26.88 9.94
N ILE A 513 -18.52 27.11 8.81
CA ILE A 513 -19.97 27.30 8.75
C ILE A 513 -20.74 25.99 9.02
N LEU A 514 -20.24 24.86 8.50
CA LEU A 514 -20.83 23.54 8.75
C LEU A 514 -20.77 23.19 10.24
N TYR A 515 -19.62 23.46 10.87
CA TYR A 515 -19.45 23.20 12.29
C TYR A 515 -20.40 24.04 13.14
N GLU A 516 -20.52 25.35 12.90
CA GLU A 516 -21.49 26.19 13.61
C GLU A 516 -22.92 25.62 13.53
N LYS A 517 -23.32 25.11 12.36
CA LYS A 517 -24.63 24.45 12.17
C LYS A 517 -24.76 23.13 12.93
N LEU A 518 -23.70 22.32 12.97
CA LEU A 518 -23.66 21.07 13.76
C LEU A 518 -23.80 21.34 15.26
N PHE A 519 -23.08 22.34 15.77
CA PHE A 519 -23.19 22.79 17.16
C PHE A 519 -24.61 23.25 17.46
N ALA A 520 -25.18 24.15 16.64
CA ALA A 520 -26.52 24.67 16.85
C ALA A 520 -27.59 23.57 16.85
N ALA A 521 -27.53 22.62 15.91
CA ALA A 521 -28.47 21.49 15.84
C ALA A 521 -28.36 20.58 17.07
N THR A 522 -27.13 20.25 17.50
CA THR A 522 -26.90 19.39 18.67
C THR A 522 -27.38 20.06 19.97
N HIS A 523 -27.08 21.35 20.16
CA HIS A 523 -27.56 22.12 21.31
C HIS A 523 -29.09 22.17 21.36
N LYS A 524 -29.74 22.42 20.21
CA LYS A 524 -31.19 22.44 20.10
C LYS A 524 -31.83 21.10 20.45
N LEU A 525 -31.21 19.99 20.04
CA LEU A 525 -31.65 18.65 20.42
C LEU A 525 -31.57 18.41 21.94
N ILE A 526 -30.45 18.78 22.57
CA ILE A 526 -30.27 18.65 24.02
C ILE A 526 -31.32 19.47 24.80
N GLU A 527 -31.55 20.73 24.39
CA GLU A 527 -32.57 21.60 25.00
C GLU A 527 -33.99 21.03 24.89
N LYS A 528 -34.32 20.45 23.73
CA LYS A 528 -35.62 19.79 23.53
C LYS A 528 -35.81 18.64 24.52
N CYS A 529 -34.83 17.75 24.65
CA CYS A 529 -34.88 16.62 25.57
C CYS A 529 -34.90 17.09 27.04
N LEU A 530 -34.16 18.15 27.38
CA LEU A 530 -34.17 18.73 28.73
C LEU A 530 -35.56 19.25 29.09
N CYS A 531 -36.26 19.90 28.16
CA CYS A 531 -37.63 20.38 28.39
C CYS A 531 -38.60 19.24 28.71
N GLU A 532 -38.49 18.11 27.99
CA GLU A 532 -39.31 16.92 28.26
C GLU A 532 -39.04 16.34 29.65
N VAL A 533 -37.77 16.28 30.07
CA VAL A 533 -37.38 15.81 31.41
C VAL A 533 -37.84 16.77 32.51
N ARG A 534 -37.70 18.10 32.33
CA ARG A 534 -38.20 19.10 33.28
C ARG A 534 -39.69 18.94 33.52
N ASN A 535 -40.48 18.82 32.45
CA ASN A 535 -41.93 18.62 32.55
C ASN A 535 -42.29 17.33 33.29
N TRP A 536 -41.49 16.26 33.12
CA TRP A 536 -41.69 15.01 33.84
C TRP A 536 -41.35 15.14 35.34
N ILE A 537 -40.24 15.80 35.69
CA ILE A 537 -39.86 16.05 37.09
C ILE A 537 -40.95 16.86 37.80
N GLU A 538 -41.40 17.92 37.17
CA GLU A 538 -42.52 18.76 37.62
C GLU A 538 -43.78 17.92 37.86
N PHE A 539 -44.13 17.05 36.91
CA PHE A 539 -45.28 16.15 37.03
C PHE A 539 -45.13 15.16 38.20
N GLU A 540 -43.96 14.54 38.35
CA GLU A 540 -43.70 13.54 39.38
C GLU A 540 -43.76 14.14 40.79
N ILE A 541 -43.24 15.34 40.99
CA ILE A 541 -43.31 16.04 42.29
C ILE A 541 -44.76 16.44 42.58
N ASN A 542 -45.47 17.01 41.61
CA ASN A 542 -46.89 17.33 41.75
C ASN A 542 -47.74 16.08 42.06
N ARG A 543 -47.37 14.91 41.51
CA ARG A 543 -48.02 13.63 41.81
C ARG A 543 -47.85 13.23 43.27
N GLN A 544 -46.66 13.41 43.84
CA GLN A 544 -46.37 13.12 45.25
C GLN A 544 -47.08 14.09 46.19
N LEU A 545 -47.25 15.36 45.79
CA LEU A 545 -48.01 16.36 46.53
C LEU A 545 -49.52 16.15 46.48
N ALA A 546 -50.05 15.61 45.38
CA ALA A 546 -51.48 15.41 45.18
C ALA A 546 -52.06 14.28 46.05
N TYR A 547 -51.25 13.30 46.44
CA TYR A 547 -51.71 12.16 47.23
C TYR A 547 -50.63 11.64 48.18
N ILE A 548 -50.86 11.81 49.48
CA ILE A 548 -50.04 11.27 50.56
C ILE A 548 -50.61 9.91 50.98
N ASN A 549 -49.86 8.84 50.72
CA ASN A 549 -50.32 7.47 50.95
C ASN A 549 -50.04 7.00 52.38
N PHE A 550 -51.02 7.12 53.27
CA PHE A 550 -50.94 6.64 54.65
C PHE A 550 -50.86 5.11 54.79
N GLU A 551 -51.11 4.35 53.72
CA GLU A 551 -51.06 2.88 53.69
C GLU A 551 -49.76 2.36 53.04
N HIS A 552 -48.76 3.22 52.84
CA HIS A 552 -47.49 2.80 52.22
C HIS A 552 -46.84 1.66 53.05
N PRO A 553 -46.38 0.55 52.44
CA PRO A 553 -45.85 -0.61 53.16
C PRO A 553 -44.68 -0.31 54.11
N ASP A 554 -43.84 0.65 53.73
CA ASP A 554 -42.70 1.11 54.54
C ASP A 554 -43.08 2.21 55.56
N PHE A 555 -44.34 2.69 55.57
CA PHE A 555 -44.84 3.72 56.48
C PHE A 555 -45.71 3.10 57.58
N ASP A 556 -45.07 2.75 58.71
CA ASP A 556 -45.75 2.06 59.81
C ASP A 556 -46.42 3.04 60.79
N LYS A 557 -47.61 3.52 60.44
CA LYS A 557 -48.41 4.40 61.31
C LYS A 557 -48.85 3.70 62.62
N ILE A 558 -48.86 2.36 62.64
CA ILE A 558 -49.52 1.54 63.67
C ILE A 558 -48.55 1.17 64.81
N SER A 559 -47.27 0.91 64.54
CA SER A 559 -46.30 0.65 65.63
C SER A 559 -46.05 1.88 66.50
N PHE A 560 -46.10 3.09 65.94
CA PHE A 560 -45.99 4.34 66.69
C PHE A 560 -47.20 4.61 67.59
N MET A 561 -48.43 4.29 67.13
CA MET A 561 -49.65 4.42 67.94
C MET A 561 -49.80 3.31 69.00
N LYS A 562 -49.14 2.15 68.84
CA LYS A 562 -49.18 1.02 69.78
C LYS A 562 -48.31 1.16 71.04
N THR A 563 -47.59 2.27 71.22
CA THR A 563 -46.92 2.58 72.51
C THR A 563 -47.86 3.16 73.58
N GLU A 564 -49.17 3.11 73.35
CA GLU A 564 -50.21 3.29 74.36
C GLU A 564 -50.84 1.92 74.70
N ASN A 565 -50.78 1.55 75.97
CA ASN A 565 -51.76 0.60 76.51
C ASN A 565 -53.14 1.22 76.31
N GLU A 566 -53.98 0.57 75.51
CA GLU A 566 -55.39 0.90 75.40
C GLU A 566 -56.03 0.78 76.78
N GLU A 567 -56.48 1.91 77.34
CA GLU A 567 -57.74 1.98 78.09
C GLU A 567 -58.17 3.46 78.24
N ASN A 568 -59.23 3.83 77.50
CA ASN A 568 -60.13 4.97 77.73
C ASN A 568 -59.60 6.41 77.54
N LEU A 569 -59.30 6.83 76.30
CA LEU A 569 -59.33 8.25 75.93
C LEU A 569 -60.44 8.52 74.92
N ARG A 570 -61.37 9.44 75.27
CA ARG A 570 -62.49 9.80 74.38
C ARG A 570 -61.97 10.69 73.24
N PRO A 571 -62.55 10.62 72.02
CA PRO A 571 -62.16 11.47 70.88
C PRO A 571 -62.12 12.98 71.20
N ASP A 572 -62.95 13.38 72.15
CA ASP A 572 -63.12 14.74 72.68
C ASP A 572 -61.86 15.25 73.41
N GLU A 573 -61.08 14.34 74.02
CA GLU A 573 -59.87 14.66 74.80
C GLU A 573 -58.61 14.76 73.91
N MET A 574 -58.56 13.99 72.82
CA MET A 574 -57.45 14.04 71.86
C MET A 574 -57.46 15.35 71.04
N GLY A 575 -58.65 15.85 70.70
CA GLY A 575 -58.82 17.14 70.04
C GLY A 575 -58.40 18.34 70.90
N GLN A 576 -58.61 18.29 72.22
CA GLN A 576 -58.15 19.34 73.14
C GLN A 576 -56.63 19.33 73.33
N LYS A 577 -55.99 18.16 73.39
CA LYS A 577 -54.52 18.02 73.48
C LYS A 577 -53.78 18.53 72.24
N LEU A 578 -54.34 18.33 71.03
CA LEU A 578 -53.79 18.88 69.79
C LEU A 578 -53.96 20.42 69.68
N LEU A 579 -55.03 20.98 70.27
CA LEU A 579 -55.26 22.43 70.32
C LEU A 579 -54.23 23.16 71.23
N VAL A 580 -53.69 22.48 72.25
CA VAL A 580 -52.62 23.00 73.11
C VAL A 580 -51.27 22.96 72.41
N ILE A 581 -50.96 21.87 71.70
CA ILE A 581 -49.77 21.77 70.82
C ILE A 581 -49.77 22.88 69.76
N TYR A 582 -50.93 23.15 69.16
CA TYR A 582 -51.15 24.28 68.25
C TYR A 582 -50.87 25.64 68.91
N ASN A 583 -51.37 25.90 70.13
CA ASN A 583 -51.08 27.16 70.82
C ASN A 583 -49.59 27.34 71.17
N VAL A 584 -48.86 26.25 71.46
CA VAL A 584 -47.43 26.29 71.81
C VAL A 584 -46.53 26.48 70.58
N LEU A 585 -46.82 25.79 69.46
CA LEU A 585 -46.04 25.91 68.22
C LEU A 585 -46.22 27.27 67.54
N ILE A 586 -47.43 27.86 67.63
CA ILE A 586 -47.79 29.09 66.90
C ILE A 586 -47.66 30.35 67.76
N LYS A 587 -48.11 30.39 69.03
CA LYS A 587 -48.09 31.67 69.78
C LYS A 587 -46.77 32.05 70.44
N GLY A 588 -45.76 31.17 70.44
CA GLY A 588 -44.42 31.49 70.95
C GLY A 588 -44.38 31.87 72.44
N GLU A 589 -45.32 31.39 73.25
CA GLU A 589 -45.24 31.55 74.71
C GLU A 589 -44.21 30.57 75.28
N ASN A 590 -43.01 31.08 75.54
CA ASN A 590 -41.95 30.37 76.24
C ASN A 590 -42.41 29.86 77.61
N LYS A 591 -42.51 28.54 77.75
CA LYS A 591 -42.02 27.76 78.90
C LYS A 591 -42.08 26.26 78.58
N ASN A 592 -40.91 25.64 78.42
CA ASN A 592 -40.71 24.18 78.39
C ASN A 592 -41.19 23.45 79.68
N ASP A 593 -41.76 24.17 80.65
CA ASP A 593 -42.19 23.68 81.97
C ASP A 593 -43.71 23.59 82.18
N LYS A 594 -44.55 23.73 81.14
CA LYS A 594 -46.02 23.54 81.27
C LYS A 594 -46.71 22.76 80.15
N LEU A 595 -45.96 22.00 79.35
CA LEU A 595 -46.56 20.95 78.52
C LEU A 595 -46.74 19.71 79.37
N THR A 596 -47.90 19.06 79.30
CA THR A 596 -48.03 17.72 79.89
C THR A 596 -47.11 16.73 79.16
N GLU A 597 -46.58 15.73 79.86
CA GLU A 597 -45.74 14.66 79.26
C GLU A 597 -46.36 14.07 77.98
N SER A 598 -47.70 13.97 77.95
CA SER A 598 -48.49 13.49 76.80
C SER A 598 -48.40 14.39 75.56
N GLU A 599 -48.30 15.71 75.73
CA GLU A 599 -48.25 16.67 74.60
C GLU A 599 -46.86 16.76 73.98
N LYS A 600 -45.80 16.69 74.81
CA LYS A 600 -44.42 16.54 74.33
C LYS A 600 -44.26 15.26 73.51
N LYS A 601 -44.84 14.16 73.98
CA LYS A 601 -44.82 12.85 73.29
C LYS A 601 -45.51 12.91 71.92
N ASN A 602 -46.69 13.55 71.82
CA ASN A 602 -47.43 13.67 70.54
C ASN A 602 -46.71 14.54 69.50
N TYR A 603 -46.04 15.61 69.92
CA TYR A 603 -45.19 16.41 69.03
C TYR A 603 -44.00 15.61 68.49
N MET A 604 -43.36 14.81 69.35
CA MET A 604 -42.27 13.92 68.92
C MET A 604 -42.75 12.86 67.92
N ILE A 605 -43.95 12.30 68.12
CA ILE A 605 -44.56 11.35 67.16
C ILE A 605 -44.81 12.01 65.80
N LEU A 606 -45.36 13.24 65.76
CA LEU A 606 -45.55 13.96 64.49
C LEU A 606 -44.23 14.20 63.77
N LYS A 607 -43.19 14.61 64.51
CA LYS A 607 -41.84 14.82 63.97
C LYS A 607 -41.24 13.57 63.37
N GLU A 608 -41.43 12.44 64.04
CA GLU A 608 -40.94 11.16 63.57
C GLU A 608 -41.70 10.66 62.33
N LEU A 609 -43.03 10.80 62.29
CA LEU A 609 -43.83 10.41 61.14
C LEU A 609 -43.52 11.25 59.90
N VAL A 610 -43.43 12.59 60.02
CA VAL A 610 -43.10 13.47 58.88
C VAL A 610 -41.71 13.12 58.34
N THR A 611 -40.74 12.90 59.23
CA THR A 611 -39.37 12.52 58.84
C THR A 611 -39.36 11.17 58.13
N ASN A 612 -40.11 10.19 58.64
CA ASN A 612 -40.20 8.85 58.06
C ASN A 612 -40.83 8.90 56.66
N TYR A 613 -42.03 9.50 56.53
CA TYR A 613 -42.70 9.58 55.23
C TYR A 613 -41.90 10.39 54.20
N PHE A 614 -41.33 11.52 54.60
CA PHE A 614 -40.44 12.29 53.73
C PHE A 614 -39.23 11.46 53.28
N SER A 615 -38.64 10.64 54.16
CA SER A 615 -37.51 9.78 53.79
C SER A 615 -37.87 8.75 52.71
N ILE A 616 -39.11 8.24 52.72
CA ILE A 616 -39.64 7.32 51.71
C ILE A 616 -39.76 8.05 50.36
N VAL A 617 -40.42 9.21 50.33
CA VAL A 617 -40.59 9.99 49.10
C VAL A 617 -39.25 10.47 48.56
N ARG A 618 -38.34 10.94 49.42
CA ARG A 618 -36.98 11.32 49.04
C ARG A 618 -36.24 10.15 48.38
N LYS A 619 -36.33 8.94 48.94
CA LYS A 619 -35.72 7.74 48.37
C LYS A 619 -36.32 7.37 47.01
N GLN A 620 -37.64 7.55 46.82
CA GLN A 620 -38.29 7.35 45.53
C GLN A 620 -37.80 8.36 44.48
N ILE A 621 -37.74 9.65 44.84
CA ILE A 621 -37.24 10.72 43.96
C ILE A 621 -35.75 10.50 43.62
N GLN A 622 -34.95 10.12 44.61
CA GLN A 622 -33.54 9.78 44.45
C GLN A 622 -33.31 8.64 43.46
N ASP A 623 -34.27 7.71 43.30
CA ASP A 623 -34.17 6.60 42.35
C ASP A 623 -34.78 6.93 40.97
N LEU A 624 -35.94 7.60 40.95
CA LEU A 624 -36.70 7.83 39.72
C LEU A 624 -36.15 8.99 38.86
N VAL A 625 -35.67 10.07 39.48
CA VAL A 625 -35.14 11.24 38.74
C VAL A 625 -33.88 10.87 37.93
N PRO A 626 -32.85 10.20 38.49
CA PRO A 626 -31.71 9.68 37.73
C PRO A 626 -32.11 8.81 36.54
N LYS A 627 -33.04 7.87 36.74
CA LYS A 627 -33.52 6.98 35.68
C LYS A 627 -34.17 7.75 34.55
N ASN A 628 -34.97 8.77 34.87
CA ASN A 628 -35.61 9.60 33.86
C ASN A 628 -34.61 10.49 33.13
N ILE A 629 -33.62 11.09 33.81
CA ILE A 629 -32.55 11.87 33.16
C ILE A 629 -31.74 10.99 32.20
N ILE A 630 -31.35 9.78 32.62
CA ILE A 630 -30.62 8.85 31.74
C ILE A 630 -31.48 8.46 30.52
N PHE A 631 -32.76 8.15 30.72
CA PHE A 631 -33.64 7.73 29.64
C PHE A 631 -34.06 8.88 28.71
N GLY A 632 -34.66 9.92 29.27
CA GLY A 632 -35.28 11.05 28.57
C GLY A 632 -34.28 12.09 28.04
N LEU A 633 -33.08 12.19 28.63
CA LEU A 633 -32.03 13.10 28.15
C LEU A 633 -30.90 12.32 27.47
N VAL A 634 -30.12 11.53 28.21
CA VAL A 634 -28.88 10.92 27.70
C VAL A 634 -29.14 9.93 26.55
N ASN A 635 -30.00 8.94 26.77
CA ASN A 635 -30.31 7.89 25.78
C ASN A 635 -31.14 8.42 24.61
N THR A 636 -32.05 9.37 24.88
CA THR A 636 -32.88 9.97 23.84
C THR A 636 -32.05 10.84 22.90
N VAL A 637 -31.16 11.69 23.43
CA VAL A 637 -30.17 12.41 22.61
C VAL A 637 -29.34 11.41 21.80
N HIS A 638 -28.77 10.37 22.42
CA HIS A 638 -27.98 9.34 21.75
C HIS A 638 -28.70 8.73 20.52
N LYS A 639 -29.99 8.42 20.67
CA LYS A 639 -30.85 7.85 19.62
C LYS A 639 -31.16 8.86 18.51
N GLU A 640 -31.44 10.11 18.86
CA GLU A 640 -31.88 11.17 17.96
C GLU A 640 -30.74 11.88 17.20
N LEU A 641 -29.48 11.72 17.62
CA LEU A 641 -28.30 12.27 16.93
C LEU A 641 -28.24 11.91 15.42
N LYS A 642 -28.81 10.77 15.02
CA LYS A 642 -28.88 10.35 13.60
C LYS A 642 -29.71 11.30 12.72
N ASN A 643 -30.56 12.13 13.32
CA ASN A 643 -31.46 13.05 12.61
C ASN A 643 -30.84 14.43 12.37
N ILE A 644 -29.65 14.70 12.93
CA ILE A 644 -28.91 15.96 12.74
C ILE A 644 -28.68 16.32 11.25
N PRO A 645 -28.27 15.40 10.35
CA PRO A 645 -28.11 15.73 8.93
C PRO A 645 -29.40 16.30 8.31
N THR A 646 -30.54 15.69 8.65
CA THR A 646 -31.86 16.10 8.16
C THR A 646 -32.24 17.49 8.68
N GLU A 647 -31.93 17.79 9.93
CA GLU A 647 -32.23 19.09 10.53
C GLU A 647 -31.38 20.21 9.92
N ILE A 648 -30.10 19.95 9.63
CA ILE A 648 -29.21 20.91 8.96
C ILE A 648 -29.71 21.21 7.55
N LEU A 649 -30.08 20.17 6.78
CA LEU A 649 -30.61 20.33 5.43
C LEU A 649 -31.97 21.06 5.41
N ALA A 650 -32.84 20.79 6.40
CA ALA A 650 -34.10 21.50 6.56
C ALA A 650 -33.88 22.99 6.87
N SER A 651 -32.87 23.34 7.68
CA SER A 651 -32.54 24.74 7.99
C SER A 651 -31.95 25.54 6.83
N THR A 652 -31.57 24.86 5.74
CA THR A 652 -30.83 25.43 4.60
C THR A 652 -31.58 25.27 3.29
N ASN A 653 -32.85 24.85 3.32
CA ASN A 653 -33.66 24.54 2.14
C ASN A 653 -32.97 23.57 1.16
N GLY A 654 -32.15 22.65 1.68
CA GLY A 654 -31.40 21.69 0.86
C GLY A 654 -30.17 22.24 0.13
N SER A 655 -29.74 23.47 0.43
CA SER A 655 -28.47 24.01 -0.09
C SER A 655 -27.26 23.47 0.69
N TYR A 656 -26.11 23.31 0.02
CA TYR A 656 -24.84 22.87 0.61
C TYR A 656 -23.79 23.99 0.70
N ASP A 657 -24.21 25.26 0.65
CA ASP A 657 -23.30 26.43 0.64
C ASP A 657 -22.46 26.56 1.93
N PHE A 658 -22.91 25.96 3.03
CA PHE A 658 -22.15 25.92 4.30
C PHE A 658 -20.90 25.02 4.25
N MET A 659 -20.65 24.33 3.14
CA MET A 659 -19.43 23.53 2.92
C MET A 659 -18.36 24.24 2.09
N GLU A 660 -18.41 25.57 1.98
CA GLU A 660 -17.34 26.32 1.33
C GLU A 660 -16.09 26.40 2.20
N GLU A 661 -14.94 26.09 1.59
CA GLU A 661 -13.62 26.17 2.24
C GLU A 661 -13.04 27.60 2.14
N PRO A 662 -12.30 28.07 3.15
CA PRO A 662 -11.52 29.31 3.08
C PRO A 662 -10.49 29.34 1.92
N GLU A 663 -10.30 30.50 1.30
CA GLU A 663 -9.40 30.69 0.15
C GLU A 663 -7.90 30.52 0.49
N ASP A 664 -7.51 30.79 1.73
CA ASP A 664 -6.14 30.56 2.19
C ASP A 664 -5.81 29.06 2.29
N ILE A 665 -6.76 28.22 2.71
CA ILE A 665 -6.62 26.76 2.73
C ILE A 665 -6.60 26.19 1.31
N LYS A 666 -7.46 26.70 0.41
CA LYS A 666 -7.45 26.31 -1.02
C LYS A 666 -6.11 26.66 -1.69
N SER A 667 -5.59 27.86 -1.47
CA SER A 667 -4.33 28.30 -2.07
C SER A 667 -3.11 27.57 -1.50
N LYS A 668 -3.05 27.31 -0.19
CA LYS A 668 -2.00 26.50 0.44
C LYS A 668 -1.99 25.05 -0.07
N ARG A 669 -3.17 24.42 -0.13
CA ARG A 669 -3.35 23.07 -0.69
C ARG A 669 -2.91 23.02 -2.15
N LYS A 670 -3.37 23.95 -2.99
CA LYS A 670 -2.99 24.02 -4.41
C LYS A 670 -1.48 24.22 -4.59
N ASN A 671 -0.83 25.02 -3.74
CA ASN A 671 0.62 25.20 -3.77
C ASN A 671 1.38 23.93 -3.35
N ILE A 672 0.92 23.23 -2.32
CA ILE A 672 1.52 21.95 -1.87
C ILE A 672 1.29 20.85 -2.92
N GLU A 673 0.09 20.77 -3.50
CA GLU A 673 -0.25 19.87 -4.60
C GLU A 673 0.63 20.14 -5.82
N LYS A 674 0.82 21.41 -6.20
CA LYS A 674 1.72 21.79 -7.30
C LYS A 674 3.18 21.43 -7.01
N LYS A 675 3.66 21.59 -5.77
CA LYS A 675 4.99 21.14 -5.34
C LYS A 675 5.13 19.62 -5.44
N LEU A 676 4.14 18.88 -4.94
CA LEU A 676 4.08 17.42 -5.00
C LEU A 676 3.93 16.87 -6.43
N GLU A 677 3.16 17.53 -7.29
CA GLU A 677 2.97 17.18 -8.70
C GLU A 677 4.25 17.43 -9.51
N CYS A 678 4.92 18.57 -9.31
CA CYS A 678 6.20 18.86 -9.94
C CYS A 678 7.26 17.84 -9.49
N GLU A 679 7.40 17.60 -8.18
CA GLU A 679 8.31 16.58 -7.67
C GLU A 679 7.95 15.18 -8.18
N MET A 680 6.67 14.82 -8.26
CA MET A 680 6.25 13.54 -8.80
C MET A 680 6.52 13.41 -10.29
N LEU A 681 6.19 14.38 -11.12
CA LEU A 681 6.44 14.32 -12.57
C LEU A 681 7.94 14.23 -12.88
N LYS A 682 8.79 14.89 -12.08
CA LYS A 682 10.24 14.92 -12.27
C LYS A 682 10.93 13.67 -11.68
N ILE A 683 10.46 13.14 -10.55
CA ILE A 683 10.88 11.83 -10.01
C ILE A 683 10.36 10.68 -10.89
N ILE A 684 9.18 10.81 -11.51
CA ILE A 684 8.63 9.83 -12.45
C ILE A 684 9.46 9.83 -13.75
N ALA A 685 9.86 10.98 -14.27
CA ALA A 685 10.79 11.08 -15.39
C ALA A 685 12.17 10.48 -15.09
N ASN A 686 12.66 10.63 -13.85
CA ASN A 686 13.95 10.08 -13.43
C ASN A 686 13.91 8.59 -13.03
N ASN A 687 12.77 8.09 -12.53
CA ASN A 687 12.55 6.66 -12.26
C ASN A 687 12.30 5.85 -13.54
N LEU A 688 11.97 6.51 -14.67
CA LEU A 688 11.86 5.88 -15.98
C LEU A 688 13.23 5.62 -16.65
N LEU A 689 14.32 6.21 -16.15
CA LEU A 689 15.67 6.07 -16.72
C LEU A 689 16.72 5.47 -15.75
N LEU A 690 16.37 5.22 -14.48
CA LEU A 690 17.21 4.47 -13.54
C LEU A 690 16.37 3.33 -12.97
N PHE A 691 16.66 2.13 -13.49
CA PHE A 691 16.02 0.89 -13.10
C PHE A 691 15.99 0.69 -11.57
N GLY A 692 14.84 0.22 -11.08
CA GLY A 692 14.76 -0.60 -9.87
C GLY A 692 14.11 0.07 -8.65
N ARG A 693 12.91 -0.44 -8.31
CA ARG A 693 12.14 -0.23 -7.07
C ARG A 693 11.26 1.03 -7.05
N GLY A 694 10.04 0.88 -7.57
CA GLY A 694 8.91 1.79 -7.34
C GLY A 694 8.10 1.38 -6.10
N SER A 695 7.72 2.38 -5.29
CA SER A 695 6.76 2.24 -4.20
C SER A 695 5.32 2.16 -4.73
N ILE A 696 4.47 1.50 -3.94
CA ILE A 696 3.08 1.08 -4.21
C ILE A 696 2.12 2.20 -4.68
N ASP A 697 2.43 3.48 -4.42
CA ASP A 697 1.58 4.60 -4.85
C ASP A 697 1.80 5.04 -6.31
N GLN A 698 3.00 4.83 -6.88
CA GLN A 698 3.28 5.17 -8.28
C GLN A 698 2.63 4.16 -9.26
N VAL A 699 2.43 2.92 -8.82
CA VAL A 699 1.69 1.90 -9.59
C VAL A 699 0.22 2.31 -9.77
N ARG A 700 -0.39 2.94 -8.76
CA ARG A 700 -1.79 3.38 -8.82
C ARG A 700 -2.01 4.52 -9.82
N MET A 701 -1.17 5.55 -9.84
CA MET A 701 -1.39 6.73 -10.69
C MET A 701 -1.03 6.49 -12.17
N VAL A 702 0.00 5.67 -12.44
CA VAL A 702 0.30 5.16 -13.79
C VAL A 702 -0.78 4.19 -14.25
N ALA A 703 -1.33 3.36 -13.34
CA ALA A 703 -2.51 2.56 -13.66
C ALA A 703 -3.72 3.44 -14.00
N THR A 704 -3.95 4.60 -13.37
CA THR A 704 -5.07 5.48 -13.73
C THR A 704 -4.92 6.13 -15.12
N LYS A 705 -3.73 6.62 -15.49
CA LYS A 705 -3.49 7.18 -16.84
C LYS A 705 -3.38 6.10 -17.93
N ALA A 706 -2.84 4.93 -17.60
CA ALA A 706 -2.91 3.76 -18.48
C ALA A 706 -4.35 3.28 -18.64
N GLN A 707 -5.15 3.27 -17.58
CA GLN A 707 -6.57 2.92 -17.60
C GLN A 707 -7.33 3.85 -18.54
N HIS A 708 -7.09 5.17 -18.54
CA HIS A 708 -7.73 6.08 -19.51
C HIS A 708 -7.34 5.81 -20.98
N ALA A 709 -6.06 5.52 -21.27
CA ALA A 709 -5.62 5.19 -22.64
C ALA A 709 -6.12 3.81 -23.10
N VAL A 710 -6.25 2.89 -22.14
CA VAL A 710 -6.75 1.54 -22.32
C VAL A 710 -8.28 1.53 -22.44
N ASP A 711 -8.99 2.34 -21.66
CA ASP A 711 -10.43 2.55 -21.76
C ASP A 711 -10.76 3.23 -23.10
N TYR A 712 -9.90 4.14 -23.59
CA TYR A 712 -10.01 4.70 -24.94
C TYR A 712 -9.78 3.64 -26.04
N LYS A 713 -8.78 2.77 -25.87
CA LYS A 713 -8.54 1.64 -26.78
C LYS A 713 -9.69 0.62 -26.75
N ILE A 714 -10.18 0.26 -25.58
CA ILE A 714 -11.33 -0.63 -25.39
C ILE A 714 -12.58 0.02 -25.97
N GLN A 715 -12.84 1.31 -25.77
CA GLN A 715 -13.99 1.99 -26.36
C GLN A 715 -13.94 2.02 -27.89
N ASN A 716 -12.76 2.15 -28.49
CA ASN A 716 -12.60 2.08 -29.94
C ASN A 716 -12.73 0.65 -30.47
N GLU A 717 -12.05 -0.33 -29.85
CA GLU A 717 -12.18 -1.75 -30.20
C GLU A 717 -13.61 -2.25 -29.97
N TRP A 718 -14.31 -1.76 -28.95
CA TRP A 718 -15.69 -2.10 -28.63
C TRP A 718 -16.64 -1.64 -29.73
N LYS A 719 -16.44 -0.45 -30.32
CA LYS A 719 -17.26 0.04 -31.44
C LYS A 719 -17.14 -0.87 -32.66
N ASP A 720 -15.94 -1.34 -32.96
CA ASP A 720 -15.67 -2.20 -34.13
C ASP A 720 -15.92 -3.70 -33.86
N ALA A 721 -16.00 -4.10 -32.60
CA ALA A 721 -16.25 -5.48 -32.19
C ALA A 721 -17.69 -5.93 -32.48
N LYS A 722 -17.83 -7.23 -32.78
CA LYS A 722 -19.11 -7.87 -33.02
C LYS A 722 -19.94 -7.98 -31.73
N PRO A 723 -21.29 -7.97 -31.81
CA PRO A 723 -22.17 -8.20 -30.67
C PRO A 723 -21.91 -9.53 -29.93
N TYR A 724 -22.26 -9.58 -28.65
CA TYR A 724 -22.12 -10.77 -27.80
C TYR A 724 -22.96 -11.96 -28.31
N GLU A 725 -24.07 -11.67 -28.97
CA GLU A 725 -25.00 -12.64 -29.55
C GLU A 725 -24.34 -13.46 -30.66
N ASP A 726 -23.41 -12.86 -31.41
CA ASP A 726 -22.73 -13.45 -32.57
C ASP A 726 -21.60 -14.42 -32.19
N ILE A 727 -21.25 -14.51 -30.90
CA ILE A 727 -20.26 -15.47 -30.42
C ILE A 727 -20.74 -16.90 -30.76
N PRO A 728 -19.90 -17.75 -31.38
CA PRO A 728 -20.24 -19.14 -31.68
C PRO A 728 -20.76 -19.85 -30.43
N ALA A 729 -22.00 -20.35 -30.50
CA ALA A 729 -22.69 -20.92 -29.35
C ALA A 729 -23.12 -22.36 -29.60
N LEU A 730 -22.99 -23.19 -28.57
CA LEU A 730 -23.61 -24.51 -28.54
C LEU A 730 -25.11 -24.35 -28.25
N SER A 731 -26.00 -25.00 -29.00
CA SER A 731 -27.40 -25.10 -28.55
C SER A 731 -27.51 -26.00 -27.31
N LYS A 732 -28.52 -25.77 -26.46
CA LYS A 732 -28.73 -26.58 -25.24
C LYS A 732 -28.79 -28.08 -25.56
N PHE A 733 -29.50 -28.45 -26.63
CA PHE A 733 -29.60 -29.83 -27.08
C PHE A 733 -28.27 -30.41 -27.61
N GLN A 734 -27.51 -29.63 -28.39
CA GLN A 734 -26.20 -30.06 -28.88
C GLN A 734 -25.21 -30.27 -27.74
N LEU A 735 -25.22 -29.38 -26.74
CA LEU A 735 -24.37 -29.51 -25.55
C LEU A 735 -24.69 -30.83 -24.84
N THR A 736 -25.95 -31.04 -24.45
CA THR A 736 -26.35 -32.27 -23.76
C THR A 736 -26.03 -33.53 -24.58
N ARG A 737 -26.33 -33.56 -25.88
CA ARG A 737 -26.04 -34.71 -26.76
C ARG A 737 -24.54 -35.01 -26.88
N ARG A 738 -23.66 -34.01 -26.87
CA ARG A 738 -22.21 -34.20 -27.04
C ARG A 738 -21.52 -34.77 -25.80
N PHE A 739 -22.11 -34.58 -24.62
CA PHE A 739 -21.62 -35.11 -23.33
C PHE A 739 -22.27 -36.44 -22.94
N LEU A 740 -23.37 -36.85 -23.57
CA LEU A 740 -23.98 -38.17 -23.38
C LEU A 740 -23.16 -39.31 -24.03
N PRO A 741 -23.36 -40.57 -23.61
CA PRO A 741 -22.67 -41.72 -24.19
C PRO A 741 -22.77 -41.77 -25.72
N GLY A 742 -21.63 -41.90 -26.41
CA GLY A 742 -21.53 -41.84 -27.88
C GLY A 742 -21.37 -40.41 -28.44
N GLY A 743 -21.45 -39.38 -27.61
CA GLY A 743 -21.19 -37.98 -27.96
C GLY A 743 -19.70 -37.67 -28.13
N LYS A 744 -19.38 -36.62 -28.90
CA LYS A 744 -18.01 -36.22 -29.30
C LYS A 744 -17.09 -35.86 -28.12
N TYR A 745 -17.64 -35.38 -27.00
CA TYR A 745 -16.89 -35.00 -25.79
C TYR A 745 -16.98 -36.06 -24.68
N TYR A 746 -17.73 -37.14 -24.90
CA TYR A 746 -17.90 -38.20 -23.90
C TYR A 746 -16.57 -38.87 -23.55
N LYS A 747 -16.23 -38.88 -22.26
CA LYS A 747 -14.99 -39.47 -21.70
C LYS A 747 -13.68 -38.92 -22.29
N LYS A 748 -13.67 -37.73 -22.89
CA LYS A 748 -12.44 -37.04 -23.31
C LYS A 748 -11.84 -36.25 -22.13
N SER A 749 -10.52 -36.14 -22.08
CA SER A 749 -9.85 -35.25 -21.12
C SER A 749 -10.18 -33.78 -21.42
N PHE A 750 -10.05 -32.88 -20.43
CA PHE A 750 -10.34 -31.46 -20.66
C PHE A 750 -9.46 -30.88 -21.78
N THR A 751 -8.18 -31.22 -21.82
CA THR A 751 -7.26 -30.76 -22.88
C THR A 751 -7.73 -31.20 -24.28
N GLU A 752 -8.13 -32.46 -24.45
CA GLU A 752 -8.61 -32.96 -25.75
C GLU A 752 -9.97 -32.36 -26.12
N MET A 753 -10.84 -32.18 -25.12
CA MET A 753 -12.12 -31.51 -25.30
C MET A 753 -11.94 -30.05 -25.73
N HIS A 754 -11.05 -29.30 -25.08
CA HIS A 754 -10.69 -27.92 -25.42
C HIS A 754 -10.13 -27.84 -26.84
N ARG A 755 -9.24 -28.77 -27.21
CA ARG A 755 -8.67 -28.85 -28.57
C ARG A 755 -9.75 -29.05 -29.63
N LEU A 756 -10.66 -30.00 -29.40
CA LEU A 756 -11.78 -30.27 -30.31
C LEU A 756 -12.74 -29.09 -30.43
N MET A 757 -12.96 -28.36 -29.34
CA MET A 757 -13.79 -27.15 -29.36
C MET A 757 -13.13 -26.00 -30.11
N ARG A 758 -11.83 -25.77 -29.89
CA ARG A 758 -11.09 -24.74 -30.62
C ARG A 758 -11.11 -24.97 -32.13
N ILE A 759 -10.95 -26.22 -32.56
CA ILE A 759 -11.03 -26.61 -33.98
C ILE A 759 -12.42 -26.34 -34.57
N GLU A 760 -13.48 -26.54 -33.78
CA GLU A 760 -14.85 -26.49 -34.28
C GLU A 760 -15.49 -25.10 -34.20
N TYR A 761 -15.15 -24.31 -33.18
CA TYR A 761 -15.78 -23.02 -32.87
C TYR A 761 -14.83 -21.84 -32.94
N GLY A 762 -13.52 -22.07 -33.08
CA GLY A 762 -12.49 -21.03 -33.07
C GLY A 762 -11.97 -20.72 -31.67
N ASP A 763 -11.36 -19.55 -31.49
CA ASP A 763 -10.68 -19.16 -30.25
C ASP A 763 -11.62 -18.77 -29.09
N ILE A 764 -12.93 -18.67 -29.35
CA ILE A 764 -13.97 -18.28 -28.40
C ILE A 764 -15.26 -19.07 -28.64
N VAL A 765 -15.89 -19.59 -27.58
CA VAL A 765 -17.16 -20.33 -27.66
C VAL A 765 -18.06 -20.07 -26.45
N LYS A 766 -19.35 -19.89 -26.69
CA LYS A 766 -20.39 -19.64 -25.69
C LYS A 766 -21.15 -20.92 -25.33
N PHE A 767 -21.25 -21.19 -24.03
CA PHE A 767 -22.04 -22.29 -23.47
C PHE A 767 -23.35 -21.76 -22.89
N PRO A 768 -24.50 -22.25 -23.36
CA PRO A 768 -25.79 -21.75 -22.91
C PRO A 768 -26.09 -22.21 -21.48
N SER A 769 -26.95 -21.45 -20.79
CA SER A 769 -27.50 -21.87 -19.50
C SER A 769 -28.36 -23.13 -19.65
N VAL A 770 -28.00 -24.20 -18.92
CA VAL A 770 -28.70 -25.49 -18.88
C VAL A 770 -28.87 -25.96 -17.44
N LEU A 771 -30.11 -26.27 -17.03
CA LEU A 771 -30.46 -26.94 -15.77
C LEU A 771 -29.67 -26.42 -14.55
N GLY A 772 -29.88 -25.15 -14.20
CA GLY A 772 -29.26 -24.52 -13.03
C GLY A 772 -27.87 -23.93 -13.26
N ARG A 773 -27.20 -24.19 -14.39
CA ARG A 773 -25.91 -23.55 -14.72
C ARG A 773 -26.05 -22.17 -15.36
N PRO A 774 -25.23 -21.18 -14.96
CA PRO A 774 -25.15 -19.91 -15.66
C PRO A 774 -24.53 -20.09 -17.05
N GLU A 775 -24.78 -19.11 -17.93
CA GLU A 775 -24.05 -18.99 -19.19
C GLU A 775 -22.56 -18.75 -18.93
N MET A 776 -21.69 -19.34 -19.74
CA MET A 776 -20.25 -19.21 -19.60
C MET A 776 -19.56 -19.16 -20.96
N LEU A 777 -18.52 -18.35 -21.05
CA LEU A 777 -17.67 -18.19 -22.20
C LEU A 777 -16.40 -19.03 -22.02
N MET A 778 -15.89 -19.59 -23.09
CA MET A 778 -14.60 -20.26 -23.09
C MET A 778 -13.69 -19.65 -24.16
N ILE A 779 -12.45 -19.34 -23.75
CA ILE A 779 -11.42 -18.75 -24.61
C ILE A 779 -10.18 -19.63 -24.66
N PHE A 780 -9.48 -19.60 -25.80
CA PHE A 780 -8.31 -20.45 -26.07
C PHE A 780 -7.03 -19.69 -26.43
N ASN A 781 -7.11 -18.40 -26.75
CA ASN A 781 -5.93 -17.57 -27.03
C ASN A 781 -5.36 -16.97 -25.73
N VAL A 782 -4.10 -16.55 -25.77
CA VAL A 782 -3.40 -16.02 -24.59
C VAL A 782 -3.65 -14.52 -24.44
N GLU A 783 -3.92 -13.82 -25.54
CA GLU A 783 -4.22 -12.40 -25.60
C GLU A 783 -5.55 -12.06 -24.90
N ASP A 784 -6.62 -12.85 -25.11
CA ASP A 784 -7.89 -12.65 -24.38
C ASP A 784 -7.72 -12.97 -22.90
N SER A 785 -6.87 -13.96 -22.58
CA SER A 785 -6.56 -14.31 -21.19
C SER A 785 -5.85 -13.15 -20.49
N GLU A 786 -4.86 -12.54 -21.14
CA GLU A 786 -4.19 -11.33 -20.65
C GLU A 786 -5.17 -10.18 -20.47
N MET A 787 -6.03 -9.93 -21.47
CA MET A 787 -7.03 -8.88 -21.39
C MET A 787 -7.92 -9.08 -20.17
N LEU A 788 -8.48 -10.28 -20.01
CA LEU A 788 -9.34 -10.62 -18.87
C LEU A 788 -8.64 -10.41 -17.51
N PHE A 789 -7.38 -10.82 -17.37
CA PHE A 789 -6.63 -10.62 -16.13
C PHE A 789 -6.30 -9.15 -15.84
N ARG A 790 -6.06 -8.34 -16.87
CA ARG A 790 -5.79 -6.90 -16.70
C ARG A 790 -7.03 -6.11 -16.30
N PHE A 791 -8.24 -6.56 -16.66
CA PHE A 791 -9.52 -5.88 -16.40
C PHE A 791 -10.41 -6.55 -15.35
N GLU A 792 -9.89 -7.45 -14.53
CA GLU A 792 -10.68 -8.12 -13.47
C GLU A 792 -11.08 -7.18 -12.31
N GLY A 793 -10.44 -6.01 -12.21
CA GLY A 793 -10.71 -4.99 -11.19
C GLY A 793 -10.13 -5.32 -9.81
N GLN A 794 -10.32 -4.41 -8.85
CA GLN A 794 -9.82 -4.57 -7.47
C GLN A 794 -10.53 -5.71 -6.71
N TYR A 795 -11.79 -5.99 -7.05
CA TYR A 795 -12.65 -6.97 -6.39
C TYR A 795 -13.04 -8.08 -7.36
N PRO A 796 -12.08 -8.91 -7.82
CA PRO A 796 -12.33 -9.90 -8.86
C PRO A 796 -13.38 -10.90 -8.41
N PHE A 797 -14.37 -11.10 -9.28
CA PHE A 797 -15.44 -12.07 -9.09
C PHE A 797 -15.06 -13.40 -9.75
N ARG A 798 -15.29 -14.51 -9.04
CA ARG A 798 -15.07 -15.87 -9.56
C ARG A 798 -16.10 -16.79 -8.94
N ARG A 799 -17.17 -17.11 -9.66
CA ARG A 799 -18.17 -18.07 -9.17
C ARG A 799 -17.56 -19.47 -9.18
N ILE A 800 -17.41 -20.09 -8.02
CA ILE A 800 -17.02 -21.50 -7.90
C ILE A 800 -18.02 -22.20 -6.98
N LEU A 801 -18.12 -23.52 -7.10
CA LEU A 801 -18.92 -24.49 -6.33
C LEU A 801 -20.15 -23.93 -5.58
N GLU A 802 -21.27 -23.80 -6.28
CA GLU A 802 -22.51 -23.24 -5.72
C GLU A 802 -23.07 -24.06 -4.55
N THR A 803 -22.82 -25.37 -4.54
CA THR A 803 -23.21 -26.26 -3.44
C THR A 803 -22.46 -25.95 -2.14
N LEU A 804 -21.16 -25.65 -2.23
CA LEU A 804 -20.35 -25.24 -1.08
C LEU A 804 -20.74 -23.84 -0.59
N GLU A 805 -21.08 -22.94 -1.51
CA GLU A 805 -21.61 -21.62 -1.15
C GLU A 805 -22.95 -21.74 -0.41
N HIS A 806 -23.85 -22.60 -0.89
CA HIS A 806 -25.10 -22.92 -0.20
C HIS A 806 -24.81 -23.42 1.21
N TYR A 807 -24.03 -24.49 1.37
CA TYR A 807 -23.66 -25.06 2.67
C TYR A 807 -23.16 -24.01 3.67
N ARG A 808 -22.20 -23.17 3.25
CA ARG A 808 -21.60 -22.15 4.12
C ARG A 808 -22.55 -21.02 4.51
N LYS A 809 -23.54 -20.69 3.66
CA LYS A 809 -24.50 -19.62 3.93
C LYS A 809 -25.76 -20.09 4.67
N THR A 810 -26.21 -21.32 4.42
CA THR A 810 -27.50 -21.82 4.92
C THR A 810 -27.38 -22.86 6.02
N ILE A 811 -26.36 -23.74 5.98
CA ILE A 811 -26.23 -24.88 6.91
C ILE A 811 -25.26 -24.60 8.06
N ARG A 812 -24.13 -23.93 7.77
CA ARG A 812 -23.11 -23.52 8.78
C ARG A 812 -22.79 -22.01 8.78
N PRO A 813 -23.79 -21.11 8.83
CA PRO A 813 -23.55 -19.67 8.85
C PRO A 813 -22.75 -19.21 10.07
N GLU A 814 -22.86 -19.87 11.21
CA GLU A 814 -22.16 -19.53 12.46
C GLU A 814 -20.63 -19.56 12.32
N ILE A 815 -20.10 -20.42 11.44
CA ILE A 815 -18.67 -20.51 11.13
C ILE A 815 -18.27 -19.56 9.99
N TYR A 816 -19.07 -19.49 8.92
CA TYR A 816 -18.64 -18.90 7.64
C TYR A 816 -19.30 -17.56 7.25
N SER A 817 -20.29 -17.05 7.99
CA SER A 817 -21.05 -15.84 7.60
C SER A 817 -20.26 -14.53 7.64
N GLU A 818 -19.33 -14.41 8.60
CA GLU A 818 -18.60 -13.18 8.90
C GLU A 818 -17.37 -12.99 8.01
N TYR A 819 -16.64 -14.07 7.71
CA TYR A 819 -15.43 -14.04 6.90
C TYR A 819 -15.58 -14.94 5.68
N ALA A 820 -15.46 -14.35 4.50
CA ALA A 820 -15.56 -15.11 3.26
C ALA A 820 -14.28 -15.92 3.02
N SER A 821 -14.44 -17.14 2.53
CA SER A 821 -13.36 -18.04 2.13
C SER A 821 -12.45 -17.43 1.05
N LEU A 822 -11.16 -17.78 1.03
CA LEU A 822 -10.27 -17.37 -0.07
C LEU A 822 -10.59 -18.12 -1.37
N PHE A 823 -11.07 -19.35 -1.24
CA PHE A 823 -11.50 -20.19 -2.35
C PHE A 823 -12.82 -19.71 -2.95
N GLN A 824 -13.81 -19.34 -2.11
CA GLN A 824 -15.19 -19.07 -2.55
C GLN A 824 -15.71 -17.64 -2.36
N GLY A 825 -15.05 -16.86 -1.53
CA GLY A 825 -15.49 -15.50 -1.23
C GLY A 825 -15.57 -14.65 -2.50
N GLN A 826 -16.42 -13.64 -2.45
CA GLN A 826 -16.61 -12.68 -3.53
C GLN A 826 -16.43 -11.25 -3.04
N HIS A 827 -16.13 -10.37 -3.99
CA HIS A 827 -16.08 -8.93 -3.83
C HIS A 827 -15.27 -8.46 -2.59
N GLU A 828 -15.78 -7.49 -1.85
CA GLU A 828 -15.12 -6.88 -0.70
C GLU A 828 -14.87 -7.87 0.45
N LYS A 829 -15.81 -8.78 0.71
CA LYS A 829 -15.64 -9.80 1.76
C LYS A 829 -14.43 -10.70 1.50
N TRP A 830 -14.24 -11.11 0.25
CA TRP A 830 -13.03 -11.84 -0.16
C TRP A 830 -11.78 -10.98 -0.02
N HIS A 831 -11.81 -9.72 -0.49
CA HIS A 831 -10.67 -8.82 -0.42
C HIS A 831 -10.23 -8.57 1.03
N ARG A 832 -11.17 -8.44 1.97
CA ARG A 832 -10.90 -8.33 3.41
C ARG A 832 -10.16 -9.57 3.93
N THR A 833 -10.68 -10.78 3.69
CA THR A 833 -9.99 -12.01 4.10
C THR A 833 -8.61 -12.13 3.44
N ARG A 834 -8.51 -11.82 2.14
CA ARG A 834 -7.25 -11.83 1.37
C ARG A 834 -6.20 -10.91 1.95
N THR A 835 -6.60 -9.69 2.34
CA THR A 835 -5.71 -8.69 2.93
C THR A 835 -5.21 -9.13 4.31
N LEU A 836 -6.06 -9.77 5.12
CA LEU A 836 -5.67 -10.28 6.44
C LEU A 836 -4.69 -11.46 6.35
N VAL A 837 -4.86 -12.34 5.37
CA VAL A 837 -4.11 -13.61 5.28
C VAL A 837 -2.80 -13.46 4.51
N ASN A 838 -2.72 -12.55 3.53
CA ASN A 838 -1.52 -12.37 2.70
C ASN A 838 -0.22 -12.13 3.50
N PRO A 839 -0.19 -11.25 4.53
CA PRO A 839 1.01 -11.03 5.34
C PRO A 839 1.47 -12.26 6.11
N VAL A 840 0.59 -13.24 6.33
CA VAL A 840 0.89 -14.48 7.06
C VAL A 840 1.39 -15.56 6.09
N LEU A 841 0.69 -15.81 4.98
CA LEU A 841 0.99 -16.94 4.08
C LEU A 841 2.00 -16.62 2.96
N LEU A 842 2.15 -15.35 2.54
CA LEU A 842 2.96 -15.02 1.36
C LEU A 842 4.38 -14.55 1.67
N LYS A 843 4.74 -14.33 2.94
CA LYS A 843 6.09 -13.89 3.31
C LYS A 843 7.09 -15.05 3.17
N PRO A 844 8.23 -14.85 2.44
CA PRO A 844 9.18 -15.94 2.22
C PRO A 844 9.76 -16.50 3.53
N ALA A 845 10.04 -15.63 4.50
CA ALA A 845 10.53 -16.03 5.82
C ALA A 845 9.57 -17.00 6.54
N THR A 846 8.26 -16.77 6.44
CA THR A 846 7.25 -17.60 7.11
C THR A 846 7.10 -18.99 6.53
N VAL A 847 7.50 -19.20 5.27
CA VAL A 847 7.50 -20.54 4.65
C VAL A 847 8.82 -21.26 4.92
N LYS A 848 9.95 -20.53 4.89
CA LYS A 848 11.30 -21.07 5.14
C LYS A 848 11.45 -21.72 6.52
N GLN A 849 10.76 -21.22 7.56
CA GLN A 849 10.80 -21.83 8.90
C GLN A 849 10.28 -23.29 8.94
N TYR A 850 9.49 -23.71 7.95
CA TYR A 850 8.89 -25.05 7.87
C TYR A 850 9.76 -26.08 7.14
N ILE A 851 10.91 -25.67 6.57
CA ILE A 851 11.82 -26.57 5.85
C ILE A 851 12.16 -27.82 6.69
N PRO A 852 12.55 -27.72 7.98
CA PRO A 852 12.90 -28.90 8.77
C PRO A 852 11.75 -29.91 8.92
N GLN A 853 10.53 -29.43 9.19
CA GLN A 853 9.35 -30.29 9.39
C GLN A 853 8.90 -30.93 8.07
N VAL A 854 8.91 -30.17 6.97
CA VAL A 854 8.56 -30.68 5.63
C VAL A 854 9.60 -31.70 5.16
N GLU A 855 10.89 -31.48 5.46
CA GLU A 855 11.96 -32.43 5.17
C GLU A 855 11.81 -33.74 5.93
N GLU A 856 11.46 -33.68 7.21
CA GLU A 856 11.18 -34.87 8.02
C GLU A 856 10.02 -35.69 7.44
N ILE A 857 8.90 -35.03 7.11
CA ILE A 857 7.74 -35.65 6.47
C ILE A 857 8.10 -36.28 5.12
N ALA A 858 8.93 -35.60 4.32
CA ALA A 858 9.40 -36.13 3.05
C ALA A 858 10.27 -37.39 3.24
N LYS A 859 11.17 -37.40 4.24
CA LYS A 859 11.99 -38.57 4.58
C LYS A 859 11.12 -39.75 5.02
N GLU A 860 10.16 -39.53 5.92
CA GLU A 860 9.22 -40.56 6.36
C GLU A 860 8.43 -41.16 5.19
N PHE A 861 7.93 -40.31 4.28
CA PHE A 861 7.25 -40.77 3.08
C PHE A 861 8.15 -41.62 2.18
N VAL A 862 9.40 -41.17 1.93
CA VAL A 862 10.36 -41.91 1.12
C VAL A 862 10.69 -43.26 1.76
N GLU A 863 10.97 -43.30 3.06
CA GLU A 863 11.22 -44.55 3.78
C GLU A 863 10.02 -45.51 3.71
N MET A 864 8.81 -44.99 3.90
CA MET A 864 7.57 -45.78 3.83
C MET A 864 7.38 -46.39 2.44
N ILE A 865 7.55 -45.60 1.37
CA ILE A 865 7.30 -46.09 0.01
C ILE A 865 8.37 -47.07 -0.45
N VAL A 866 9.63 -46.83 -0.06
CA VAL A 866 10.77 -47.70 -0.36
C VAL A 866 10.64 -49.06 0.33
N LYS A 867 10.14 -49.10 1.57
CA LYS A 867 9.83 -50.35 2.29
C LYS A 867 8.68 -51.16 1.67
N LYS A 868 7.80 -50.50 0.92
CA LYS A 868 6.65 -51.12 0.25
C LYS A 868 6.93 -51.55 -1.19
N ARG A 869 8.18 -51.43 -1.65
CA ARG A 869 8.58 -51.92 -2.97
C ARG A 869 8.41 -53.44 -3.07
N ASP A 870 8.05 -53.92 -4.24
CA ASP A 870 8.08 -55.33 -4.56
C ASP A 870 9.48 -55.85 -4.90
N GLU A 871 9.60 -57.11 -5.28
CA GLU A 871 10.85 -57.76 -5.68
C GLU A 871 11.53 -57.11 -6.90
N ASN A 872 10.76 -56.38 -7.73
CA ASN A 872 11.25 -55.66 -8.91
C ASN A 872 11.65 -54.21 -8.60
N ASN A 873 11.63 -53.82 -7.31
CA ASN A 873 11.78 -52.45 -6.83
C ASN A 873 10.66 -51.50 -7.29
N GLU A 874 9.48 -52.01 -7.64
CA GLU A 874 8.32 -51.19 -7.99
C GLU A 874 7.52 -50.80 -6.75
N VAL A 875 7.16 -49.52 -6.65
CA VAL A 875 6.29 -49.02 -5.59
C VAL A 875 4.83 -49.48 -5.80
N PRO A 876 3.98 -49.48 -4.75
CA PRO A 876 2.59 -49.92 -4.86
C PRO A 876 1.81 -49.20 -5.96
N ALA A 877 0.93 -49.94 -6.63
CA ALA A 877 0.08 -49.41 -7.71
C ALA A 877 -0.74 -48.17 -7.31
N GLN A 878 -1.15 -48.06 -6.06
CA GLN A 878 -1.88 -46.91 -5.51
C GLN A 878 -0.96 -45.76 -5.06
N PHE A 879 0.17 -45.52 -5.75
CA PHE A 879 1.14 -44.48 -5.39
C PHE A 879 0.52 -43.08 -5.22
N SER A 880 -0.54 -42.76 -5.96
CA SER A 880 -1.29 -41.50 -5.82
C SER A 880 -1.91 -41.31 -4.44
N ASP A 881 -2.40 -42.39 -3.82
CA ASP A 881 -2.97 -42.36 -2.48
C ASP A 881 -1.90 -42.03 -1.43
N TYR A 882 -0.69 -42.58 -1.59
CA TYR A 882 0.44 -42.26 -0.73
C TYR A 882 0.94 -40.83 -0.92
N ALA A 883 0.98 -40.33 -2.16
CA ALA A 883 1.33 -38.93 -2.43
C ALA A 883 0.31 -37.96 -1.81
N ASN A 884 -0.99 -38.31 -1.82
CA ASN A 884 -2.02 -37.56 -1.11
C ASN A 884 -1.81 -37.58 0.41
N MET A 885 -1.43 -38.72 0.99
CA MET A 885 -1.10 -38.81 2.42
C MET A 885 0.09 -37.91 2.80
N TRP A 886 1.14 -37.89 1.96
CA TRP A 886 2.28 -37.00 2.16
C TRP A 886 1.87 -35.53 2.12
N SER A 887 1.15 -35.11 1.08
CA SER A 887 0.71 -33.72 0.95
C SER A 887 -0.24 -33.33 2.09
N MET A 888 -1.10 -34.24 2.54
CA MET A 888 -1.98 -34.04 3.70
C MET A 888 -1.19 -33.84 5.01
N GLU A 889 -0.21 -34.70 5.29
CA GLU A 889 0.65 -34.59 6.48
C GLU A 889 1.43 -33.26 6.47
N SER A 890 1.93 -32.86 5.30
CA SER A 890 2.69 -31.63 5.13
C SER A 890 1.82 -30.38 5.31
N ILE A 891 0.70 -30.27 4.59
CA ILE A 891 -0.17 -29.09 4.69
C ILE A 891 -0.77 -28.93 6.09
N THR A 892 -1.07 -30.03 6.79
CA THR A 892 -1.59 -29.98 8.16
C THR A 892 -0.51 -29.61 9.16
N CYS A 893 0.72 -30.08 8.98
CA CYS A 893 1.86 -29.60 9.75
C CYS A 893 2.03 -28.08 9.61
N ILE A 894 1.95 -27.56 8.40
CA ILE A 894 2.15 -26.13 8.12
C ILE A 894 0.96 -25.27 8.63
N THR A 895 -0.28 -25.70 8.38
CA THR A 895 -1.48 -24.88 8.62
C THR A 895 -2.09 -25.06 10.00
N LEU A 896 -1.93 -26.22 10.62
CA LEU A 896 -2.46 -26.55 11.95
C LEU A 896 -1.38 -26.63 13.03
N ASN A 897 -0.10 -26.48 12.65
CA ASN A 897 1.05 -26.68 13.54
C ASN A 897 1.03 -28.06 14.21
N ARG A 898 0.56 -29.09 13.49
CA ARG A 898 0.31 -30.43 14.03
C ARG A 898 0.60 -31.51 12.99
N ARG A 899 1.32 -32.55 13.42
CA ARG A 899 1.49 -33.81 12.68
C ARG A 899 0.25 -34.69 12.90
N LEU A 900 -0.31 -35.25 11.83
CA LEU A 900 -1.42 -36.21 11.92
C LEU A 900 -0.92 -37.64 12.10
N GLY A 901 0.35 -37.89 11.78
CA GLY A 901 0.96 -39.22 11.88
C GLY A 901 0.48 -40.20 10.80
N ILE A 902 -0.06 -39.70 9.68
CA ILE A 902 -0.63 -40.53 8.60
C ILE A 902 0.44 -41.40 7.92
N LEU A 903 1.71 -40.96 7.95
CA LEU A 903 2.85 -41.67 7.37
C LEU A 903 3.51 -42.66 8.35
N ASN A 904 3.19 -42.60 9.64
CA ASN A 904 3.82 -43.42 10.67
C ASN A 904 2.95 -44.65 10.98
N GLN A 905 3.51 -45.86 10.84
CA GLN A 905 2.79 -47.12 11.06
C GLN A 905 2.42 -47.37 12.53
N ASN A 906 2.99 -46.61 13.47
CA ASN A 906 2.77 -46.78 14.92
C ASN A 906 1.73 -45.82 15.52
N TYR A 907 1.09 -44.97 14.69
CA TYR A 907 0.16 -43.94 15.15
C TYR A 907 -1.13 -43.98 14.32
N HIS A 908 -2.29 -44.10 14.97
CA HIS A 908 -3.58 -44.23 14.30
C HIS A 908 -4.54 -43.14 14.81
N ASP A 909 -4.67 -42.06 14.04
CA ASP A 909 -5.70 -41.04 14.28
C ASP A 909 -6.93 -41.35 13.41
N GLU A 910 -7.99 -41.89 14.01
CA GLU A 910 -9.25 -42.23 13.32
C GLU A 910 -9.86 -41.02 12.59
N ASN A 911 -9.67 -39.80 13.12
CA ASN A 911 -10.18 -38.59 12.49
C ASN A 911 -9.40 -38.25 11.20
N ALA A 912 -8.11 -38.55 11.15
CA ALA A 912 -7.28 -38.32 9.97
C ALA A 912 -7.70 -39.24 8.80
N GLU A 913 -7.92 -40.53 9.09
CA GLU A 913 -8.42 -41.49 8.09
C GLU A 913 -9.82 -41.11 7.58
N LYS A 914 -10.72 -40.74 8.50
CA LYS A 914 -12.06 -40.29 8.16
C LYS A 914 -12.02 -39.04 7.27
N LEU A 915 -11.13 -38.09 7.57
CA LEU A 915 -10.99 -36.87 6.79
C LEU A 915 -10.48 -37.13 5.37
N ILE A 916 -9.49 -38.01 5.19
CA ILE A 916 -9.01 -38.44 3.86
C ILE A 916 -10.16 -39.04 3.05
N LYS A 917 -10.95 -39.91 3.66
CA LYS A 917 -12.12 -40.53 3.00
C LYS A 917 -13.17 -39.49 2.58
N LEU A 918 -13.42 -38.49 3.42
CA LEU A 918 -14.37 -37.42 3.14
C LEU A 918 -13.88 -36.49 2.00
N ILE A 919 -12.59 -36.11 2.00
CA ILE A 919 -11.99 -35.31 0.91
C ILE A 919 -12.14 -36.02 -0.44
N ARG A 920 -11.88 -37.33 -0.51
CA ARG A 920 -12.08 -38.11 -1.74
C ARG A 920 -13.55 -38.11 -2.19
N GLN A 921 -14.49 -38.27 -1.26
CA GLN A 921 -15.92 -38.21 -1.58
C GLN A 921 -16.36 -36.83 -2.05
N PHE A 922 -15.79 -35.76 -1.47
CA PHE A 922 -16.03 -34.39 -1.88
C PHE A 922 -15.72 -34.20 -3.37
N PHE A 923 -14.53 -34.59 -3.84
CA PHE A 923 -14.16 -34.40 -5.26
C PHE A 923 -15.04 -35.21 -6.21
N VAL A 924 -15.43 -36.43 -5.84
CA VAL A 924 -16.31 -37.27 -6.66
C VAL A 924 -17.71 -36.67 -6.76
N LEU A 925 -18.33 -36.37 -5.62
CA LEU A 925 -19.70 -35.86 -5.58
C LEU A 925 -19.83 -34.46 -6.17
N THR A 926 -18.83 -33.60 -5.97
CA THR A 926 -18.87 -32.21 -6.46
C THR A 926 -18.96 -32.14 -7.99
N ILE A 927 -18.37 -33.09 -8.73
CA ILE A 927 -18.50 -33.16 -10.20
C ILE A 927 -19.95 -33.30 -10.61
N ASP A 928 -20.72 -34.16 -9.93
CA ASP A 928 -22.12 -34.43 -10.28
C ASP A 928 -23.02 -33.21 -10.12
N PHE A 929 -22.67 -32.30 -9.20
CA PHE A 929 -23.46 -31.10 -8.90
C PHE A 929 -22.95 -29.83 -9.57
N GLU A 930 -21.64 -29.71 -9.82
CA GLU A 930 -21.02 -28.50 -10.37
C GLU A 930 -20.66 -28.63 -11.85
N VAL A 931 -20.29 -29.83 -12.32
CA VAL A 931 -19.79 -30.10 -13.68
C VAL A 931 -20.76 -30.94 -14.53
N SER A 932 -21.70 -31.67 -13.92
CA SER A 932 -22.84 -32.38 -14.56
C SER A 932 -24.16 -31.65 -14.37
N ALA A 933 -25.11 -31.81 -15.30
CA ALA A 933 -26.36 -31.04 -15.26
C ALA A 933 -27.15 -31.48 -14.02
N SER A 934 -27.50 -30.54 -13.13
CA SER A 934 -27.99 -30.91 -11.80
C SER A 934 -29.21 -30.11 -11.40
N ILE A 935 -30.20 -30.82 -10.86
CA ILE A 935 -31.50 -30.26 -10.46
C ILE A 935 -31.53 -29.90 -8.96
N TRP A 936 -30.39 -29.92 -8.27
CA TRP A 936 -30.33 -29.71 -6.81
C TRP A 936 -30.93 -28.38 -6.36
N LYS A 937 -30.90 -27.35 -7.21
CA LYS A 937 -31.56 -26.05 -6.97
C LYS A 937 -33.09 -26.11 -6.94
N TYR A 938 -33.66 -27.16 -7.52
CA TYR A 938 -35.11 -27.39 -7.59
C TYR A 938 -35.57 -28.47 -6.62
N TYR A 939 -34.76 -29.53 -6.43
CA TYR A 939 -35.09 -30.66 -5.55
C TYR A 939 -33.84 -31.20 -4.83
N GLU A 940 -33.94 -31.41 -3.52
CA GLU A 940 -32.88 -32.05 -2.73
C GLU A 940 -32.76 -33.55 -3.05
N THR A 941 -31.80 -33.89 -3.92
CA THR A 941 -31.52 -35.30 -4.27
C THR A 941 -30.76 -36.02 -3.15
N LYS A 942 -30.80 -37.36 -3.13
CA LYS A 942 -29.99 -38.17 -2.18
C LYS A 942 -28.49 -37.88 -2.28
N GLY A 943 -27.98 -37.62 -3.50
CA GLY A 943 -26.59 -37.26 -3.71
C GLY A 943 -26.24 -35.88 -3.15
N PHE A 944 -27.17 -34.91 -3.23
CA PHE A 944 -26.98 -33.58 -2.68
C PHE A 944 -26.93 -33.61 -1.15
N LYS A 945 -27.84 -34.37 -0.50
CA LYS A 945 -27.82 -34.58 0.95
C LYS A 945 -26.49 -35.21 1.40
N LYS A 946 -26.05 -36.26 0.69
CA LYS A 946 -24.75 -36.88 0.95
C LYS A 946 -23.58 -35.89 0.80
N LEU A 947 -23.62 -34.98 -0.17
CA LEU A 947 -22.60 -33.95 -0.32
C LEU A 947 -22.61 -32.96 0.86
N MET A 948 -23.78 -32.60 1.38
CA MET A 948 -23.90 -31.77 2.59
C MET A 948 -23.35 -32.49 3.83
N ASP A 949 -23.64 -33.79 3.99
CA ASP A 949 -23.08 -34.61 5.07
C ASP A 949 -21.54 -34.70 4.98
N VAL A 950 -21.00 -34.76 3.76
CA VAL A 950 -19.55 -34.74 3.52
C VAL A 950 -18.95 -33.39 3.93
N TYR A 951 -19.56 -32.27 3.56
CA TYR A 951 -19.12 -30.95 4.00
C TYR A 951 -19.13 -30.82 5.53
N ASP A 952 -20.17 -31.35 6.16
CA ASP A 952 -20.33 -31.31 7.61
C ASP A 952 -19.27 -32.11 8.33
N GLY A 953 -19.11 -33.39 7.96
CA GLY A 953 -18.09 -34.24 8.53
C GLY A 953 -16.66 -33.69 8.36
N MET A 954 -16.38 -33.02 7.24
CA MET A 954 -15.08 -32.36 7.04
C MET A 954 -14.91 -31.15 7.96
N THR A 955 -15.94 -30.31 8.05
CA THR A 955 -15.93 -29.09 8.87
C THR A 955 -15.69 -29.43 10.34
N ASP A 956 -16.40 -30.43 10.86
CA ASP A 956 -16.31 -30.87 12.26
C ASP A 956 -14.91 -31.38 12.61
N ILE A 957 -14.32 -32.21 11.76
CA ILE A 957 -12.98 -32.75 12.00
C ILE A 957 -11.92 -31.62 11.96
N ILE A 958 -12.07 -30.67 11.03
CA ILE A 958 -11.13 -29.55 10.92
C ILE A 958 -11.24 -28.63 12.14
N LEU A 959 -12.46 -28.35 12.61
CA LEU A 959 -12.69 -27.63 13.86
C LEU A 959 -12.03 -28.33 15.04
N TYR A 960 -12.23 -29.64 15.18
CA TYR A 960 -11.58 -30.44 16.23
C TYR A 960 -10.05 -30.25 16.22
N TYR A 961 -9.41 -30.34 15.06
CA TYR A 961 -7.96 -30.15 14.98
C TYR A 961 -7.51 -28.71 15.29
N VAL A 962 -8.24 -27.70 14.81
CA VAL A 962 -7.93 -26.30 15.11
C VAL A 962 -8.02 -26.03 16.61
N GLU A 963 -9.06 -26.52 17.27
CA GLU A 963 -9.25 -26.31 18.70
C GLU A 963 -8.17 -27.00 19.54
N LYS A 964 -7.88 -28.26 19.22
CA LYS A 964 -6.80 -29.01 19.85
C LYS A 964 -5.44 -28.31 19.66
N SER A 965 -5.16 -27.79 18.47
CA SER A 965 -3.91 -27.04 18.22
C SER A 965 -3.87 -25.71 18.98
N ILE A 966 -4.99 -25.00 19.14
CA ILE A 966 -5.07 -23.79 19.97
C ILE A 966 -4.80 -24.11 21.45
N GLU A 967 -5.29 -25.24 21.95
CA GLU A 967 -5.00 -25.69 23.32
C GLU A 967 -3.51 -25.97 23.53
N ASP A 968 -2.88 -26.69 22.60
CA ASP A 968 -1.43 -26.99 22.64
C ASP A 968 -0.57 -25.71 22.58
N ILE A 969 -1.04 -24.66 21.92
CA ILE A 969 -0.37 -23.36 21.89
C ILE A 969 -0.43 -22.69 23.27
N LYS A 970 -1.57 -22.77 23.96
CA LYS A 970 -1.77 -22.12 25.28
C LYS A 970 -0.94 -22.78 26.39
N THR A 971 -0.61 -24.05 26.26
CA THR A 971 0.17 -24.80 27.26
C THR A 971 1.68 -24.58 27.15
N LYS A 972 2.17 -23.93 26.08
CA LYS A 972 3.59 -23.60 25.91
C LYS A 972 3.97 -22.33 26.69
N PRO A 973 5.12 -22.30 27.40
CA PRO A 973 5.55 -21.13 28.16
C PRO A 973 5.88 -19.93 27.24
N PRO A 974 5.41 -18.71 27.55
CA PRO A 974 5.73 -17.52 26.77
C PRO A 974 7.22 -17.14 26.96
N GLY A 975 7.98 -17.04 25.86
CA GLY A 975 9.35 -16.48 25.87
C GLY A 975 10.46 -17.36 25.26
N GLY A 976 10.17 -18.58 24.80
CA GLY A 976 11.20 -19.48 24.28
C GLY A 976 11.53 -19.28 22.80
N GLY A 977 12.04 -18.12 22.35
CA GLY A 977 12.74 -17.93 21.04
C GLY A 977 12.10 -18.51 19.76
N HIS A 978 10.84 -18.94 19.79
CA HIS A 978 10.19 -19.73 18.74
C HIS A 978 9.41 -18.79 17.82
N GLU A 979 9.65 -18.89 16.51
CA GLU A 979 8.88 -18.14 15.52
C GLU A 979 7.42 -18.61 15.51
N GLU A 980 6.47 -17.68 15.51
CA GLU A 980 5.05 -18.04 15.53
C GLU A 980 4.64 -18.77 14.24
N SER A 981 3.93 -19.88 14.42
CA SER A 981 3.30 -20.65 13.35
C SER A 981 2.22 -19.84 12.62
N ILE A 982 1.86 -20.29 11.42
CA ILE A 982 0.76 -19.72 10.63
C ILE A 982 -0.54 -19.72 11.43
N LEU A 983 -0.85 -20.82 12.13
CA LEU A 983 -2.06 -20.91 12.95
C LEU A 983 -2.06 -19.88 14.09
N GLU A 984 -0.95 -19.74 14.83
CA GLU A 984 -0.82 -18.76 15.92
C GLU A 984 -1.02 -17.33 15.41
N LYS A 985 -0.38 -16.99 14.28
CA LYS A 985 -0.53 -15.68 13.63
C LYS A 985 -1.98 -15.43 13.19
N LEU A 986 -2.65 -16.42 12.62
CA LEU A 986 -4.06 -16.28 12.19
C LEU A 986 -5.02 -16.18 13.37
N VAL A 987 -4.82 -16.95 14.43
CA VAL A 987 -5.68 -16.92 15.63
C VAL A 987 -5.57 -15.57 16.35
N LYS A 988 -4.36 -14.99 16.41
CA LYS A 988 -4.15 -13.63 16.95
C LYS A 988 -4.90 -12.55 16.17
N ILE A 989 -5.10 -12.75 14.86
CA ILE A 989 -5.94 -11.86 14.04
C ILE A 989 -7.42 -12.15 14.32
N ASN A 990 -7.87 -13.39 14.12
CA ASN A 990 -9.24 -13.84 14.37
C ASN A 990 -9.37 -15.38 14.31
N LYS A 991 -9.95 -16.01 15.35
CA LYS A 991 -10.14 -17.47 15.42
C LYS A 991 -10.95 -18.03 14.23
N LYS A 992 -12.03 -17.35 13.80
CA LYS A 992 -12.86 -17.82 12.68
C LYS A 992 -12.09 -17.76 11.35
N VAL A 993 -11.30 -16.71 11.12
CA VAL A 993 -10.42 -16.62 9.93
C VAL A 993 -9.43 -17.79 9.90
N ALA A 994 -8.84 -18.14 11.06
CA ALA A 994 -7.94 -19.30 11.16
C ALA A 994 -8.65 -20.61 10.74
N VAL A 995 -9.84 -20.87 11.27
CA VAL A 995 -10.65 -22.06 10.90
C VAL A 995 -10.95 -22.11 9.41
N VAL A 996 -11.44 -21.01 8.83
CA VAL A 996 -11.76 -20.94 7.39
C VAL A 996 -10.50 -21.19 6.55
N MET A 997 -9.34 -20.68 6.99
CA MET A 997 -8.08 -20.85 6.27
C MET A 997 -7.50 -22.26 6.34
N CYS A 998 -7.57 -22.91 7.49
CA CYS A 998 -7.20 -24.33 7.59
C CYS A 998 -8.10 -25.17 6.68
N ALA A 999 -9.41 -24.94 6.70
CA ALA A 999 -10.34 -25.68 5.86
C ALA A 999 -10.09 -25.48 4.36
N ASP A 1000 -9.92 -24.23 3.91
CA ASP A 1000 -9.63 -23.92 2.51
C ASP A 1000 -8.27 -24.50 2.07
N SER A 1001 -7.26 -24.48 2.93
CA SER A 1001 -5.92 -25.00 2.61
C SER A 1001 -5.92 -26.51 2.45
N MET A 1002 -6.68 -27.25 3.27
CA MET A 1002 -6.78 -28.71 3.18
C MET A 1002 -7.60 -29.14 1.95
N LEU A 1003 -8.67 -28.42 1.62
CA LEU A 1003 -9.48 -28.67 0.43
C LEU A 1003 -8.72 -28.43 -0.87
N ALA A 1004 -7.93 -27.35 -0.93
CA ALA A 1004 -7.27 -26.93 -2.16
C ALA A 1004 -5.82 -27.40 -2.28
N GLY A 1005 -5.13 -27.71 -1.18
CA GLY A 1005 -3.67 -27.91 -1.16
C GLY A 1005 -3.21 -29.36 -1.29
N VAL A 1006 -4.07 -30.36 -1.06
CA VAL A 1006 -3.67 -31.78 -1.05
C VAL A 1006 -3.58 -32.33 -2.48
N ASP A 1007 -4.71 -32.48 -3.15
CA ASP A 1007 -4.79 -33.16 -4.46
C ASP A 1007 -4.03 -32.41 -5.57
N THR A 1008 -3.95 -31.07 -5.49
CA THR A 1008 -3.20 -30.30 -6.51
C THR A 1008 -1.70 -30.51 -6.39
N THR A 1009 -1.18 -30.59 -5.17
CA THR A 1009 0.26 -30.68 -4.91
C THR A 1009 0.76 -32.09 -5.14
N SER A 1010 0.00 -33.10 -4.70
CA SER A 1010 0.29 -34.50 -5.00
C SER A 1010 0.25 -34.78 -6.51
N SER A 1011 -0.75 -34.25 -7.22
CA SER A 1011 -0.85 -34.40 -8.68
C SER A 1011 0.30 -33.71 -9.42
N ALA A 1012 0.66 -32.48 -9.01
CA ALA A 1012 1.83 -31.77 -9.54
C ALA A 1012 3.09 -32.61 -9.37
N PHE A 1013 3.33 -33.11 -8.15
CA PHE A 1013 4.48 -33.94 -7.82
C PHE A 1013 4.54 -35.20 -8.69
N ILE A 1014 3.43 -35.94 -8.81
CA ILE A 1014 3.38 -37.17 -9.64
C ILE A 1014 3.68 -36.85 -11.11
N GLY A 1015 3.11 -35.76 -11.64
CA GLY A 1015 3.38 -35.32 -13.02
C GLY A 1015 4.85 -34.99 -13.26
N ILE A 1016 5.50 -34.31 -12.32
CA ILE A 1016 6.94 -33.98 -12.38
C ILE A 1016 7.79 -35.26 -12.26
N LEU A 1017 7.46 -36.14 -11.30
CA LEU A 1017 8.14 -37.42 -11.11
C LEU A 1017 8.05 -38.31 -12.35
N TYR A 1018 6.88 -38.34 -13.00
CA TYR A 1018 6.66 -39.04 -14.25
C TYR A 1018 7.52 -38.48 -15.39
N CYS A 1019 7.65 -37.16 -15.50
CA CYS A 1019 8.56 -36.54 -16.48
C CYS A 1019 10.01 -36.98 -16.25
N LEU A 1020 10.48 -36.96 -15.00
CA LEU A 1020 11.84 -37.41 -14.66
C LEU A 1020 12.04 -38.91 -14.90
N ALA A 1021 11.03 -39.73 -14.61
CA ALA A 1021 11.09 -41.18 -14.80
C ALA A 1021 11.22 -41.58 -16.28
N LYS A 1022 10.68 -40.78 -17.21
CA LYS A 1022 10.82 -40.98 -18.66
C LYS A 1022 12.07 -40.35 -19.28
N ASN A 1023 12.72 -39.41 -18.58
CA ASN A 1023 13.87 -38.66 -19.10
C ASN A 1023 15.08 -38.82 -18.16
N GLN A 1024 15.76 -39.96 -18.28
CA GLN A 1024 16.84 -40.38 -17.38
C GLN A 1024 18.07 -39.46 -17.44
N ASP A 1025 18.36 -38.88 -18.61
CA ASP A 1025 19.40 -37.88 -18.82
C ASP A 1025 19.12 -36.61 -17.98
N LYS A 1026 17.87 -36.13 -17.99
CA LYS A 1026 17.44 -34.98 -17.20
C LYS A 1026 17.44 -35.28 -15.71
N GLN A 1027 17.10 -36.52 -15.35
CA GLN A 1027 17.15 -36.99 -13.97
C GLN A 1027 18.58 -37.04 -13.43
N GLU A 1028 19.55 -37.51 -14.22
CA GLU A 1028 20.96 -37.55 -13.82
C GLU A 1028 21.52 -36.13 -13.65
N LYS A 1029 21.23 -35.22 -14.57
CA LYS A 1029 21.63 -33.81 -14.45
C LYS A 1029 21.07 -33.13 -13.19
N LEU A 1030 19.82 -33.45 -12.82
CA LEU A 1030 19.26 -32.99 -11.54
C LEU A 1030 19.99 -33.62 -10.36
N ARG A 1031 20.29 -34.92 -10.41
CA ARG A 1031 21.01 -35.63 -9.36
C ARG A 1031 22.42 -35.06 -9.16
N GLU A 1032 23.13 -34.71 -10.22
CA GLU A 1032 24.43 -34.04 -10.16
C GLU A 1032 24.33 -32.69 -9.43
N GLU A 1033 23.38 -31.83 -9.79
CA GLU A 1033 23.11 -30.57 -9.07
C GLU A 1033 22.86 -30.84 -7.58
N LEU A 1034 21.99 -31.80 -7.26
CA LEU A 1034 21.62 -32.11 -5.88
C LEU A 1034 22.78 -32.71 -5.07
N ARG A 1035 23.61 -33.58 -5.65
CA ARG A 1035 24.78 -34.17 -4.96
C ARG A 1035 25.90 -33.16 -4.76
N ASN A 1036 26.06 -32.20 -5.66
CA ASN A 1036 27.01 -31.09 -5.49
C ASN A 1036 26.61 -30.18 -4.32
N ILE A 1037 25.31 -29.90 -4.17
CA ILE A 1037 24.79 -29.02 -3.10
C ILE A 1037 24.64 -29.78 -1.78
N LEU A 1038 24.29 -31.06 -1.83
CA LEU A 1038 24.07 -31.95 -0.69
C LEU A 1038 25.01 -33.16 -0.82
N PRO A 1039 26.30 -33.04 -0.40
CA PRO A 1039 27.29 -34.10 -0.61
C PRO A 1039 26.96 -35.42 0.11
N GLU A 1040 26.30 -35.34 1.26
CA GLU A 1040 25.96 -36.50 2.10
C GLU A 1040 24.45 -36.79 2.16
N LYS A 1041 24.07 -38.07 2.32
CA LYS A 1041 22.66 -38.52 2.38
C LYS A 1041 21.86 -37.83 3.48
N ASN A 1042 22.51 -37.62 4.63
CA ASN A 1042 21.90 -37.02 5.81
C ASN A 1042 22.09 -35.49 5.90
N TYR A 1043 22.65 -34.86 4.86
CA TYR A 1043 22.82 -33.41 4.83
C TYR A 1043 21.46 -32.71 4.96
N LYS A 1044 21.34 -31.74 5.88
CA LYS A 1044 20.07 -31.04 6.15
C LYS A 1044 19.75 -30.00 5.07
N LEU A 1045 18.48 -29.86 4.72
CA LEU A 1045 18.06 -28.77 3.84
C LEU A 1045 18.02 -27.47 4.67
N THR A 1046 18.58 -26.40 4.11
CA THR A 1046 18.57 -25.07 4.73
C THR A 1046 18.08 -24.04 3.72
N PRO A 1047 17.56 -22.88 4.18
CA PRO A 1047 17.15 -21.81 3.27
C PRO A 1047 18.25 -21.34 2.30
N GLU A 1048 19.52 -21.48 2.67
CA GLU A 1048 20.68 -21.06 1.88
C GLU A 1048 20.97 -22.08 0.77
N ASN A 1049 21.07 -23.37 1.10
CA ASN A 1049 21.39 -24.40 0.10
C ASN A 1049 20.24 -24.61 -0.91
N MET A 1050 18.99 -24.43 -0.49
CA MET A 1050 17.84 -24.49 -1.38
C MET A 1050 17.82 -23.33 -2.38
N GLN A 1051 18.43 -22.17 -2.09
CA GLN A 1051 18.49 -21.07 -3.06
C GLN A 1051 19.32 -21.45 -4.30
N SER A 1052 20.34 -22.30 -4.12
CA SER A 1052 21.28 -22.71 -5.15
C SER A 1052 20.82 -23.87 -6.05
N MET A 1053 19.51 -24.12 -6.20
CA MET A 1053 18.95 -25.23 -7.01
C MET A 1053 18.17 -24.75 -8.27
N PRO A 1054 18.82 -24.08 -9.25
CA PRO A 1054 18.14 -23.55 -10.43
C PRO A 1054 17.58 -24.64 -11.36
N TYR A 1055 18.25 -25.78 -11.51
CA TYR A 1055 17.80 -26.87 -12.39
C TYR A 1055 16.60 -27.61 -11.81
N LEU A 1056 16.57 -27.88 -10.51
CA LEU A 1056 15.37 -28.37 -9.81
C LEU A 1056 14.13 -27.50 -10.10
N ARG A 1057 14.28 -26.18 -10.02
CA ARG A 1057 13.17 -25.25 -10.34
C ARG A 1057 12.77 -25.28 -11.80
N GLY A 1058 13.73 -25.46 -12.71
CA GLY A 1058 13.45 -25.67 -14.13
C GLY A 1058 12.67 -26.96 -14.39
N VAL A 1059 13.02 -28.05 -13.69
CA VAL A 1059 12.32 -29.34 -13.72
C VAL A 1059 10.88 -29.20 -13.24
N ILE A 1060 10.66 -28.51 -12.12
CA ILE A 1060 9.33 -28.28 -11.56
C ILE A 1060 8.48 -27.45 -12.53
N LYS A 1061 9.01 -26.34 -13.07
CA LYS A 1061 8.30 -25.49 -14.02
C LYS A 1061 7.92 -26.24 -15.31
N GLU A 1062 8.85 -26.99 -15.87
CA GLU A 1062 8.58 -27.76 -17.08
C GLU A 1062 7.60 -28.91 -16.83
N GLY A 1063 7.68 -29.57 -15.66
CA GLY A 1063 6.74 -30.61 -15.28
C GLY A 1063 5.33 -30.06 -15.09
N LEU A 1064 5.18 -28.89 -14.45
CA LEU A 1064 3.91 -28.18 -14.35
C LEU A 1064 3.35 -27.71 -15.70
N ARG A 1065 4.22 -27.46 -16.70
CA ARG A 1065 3.79 -27.13 -18.07
C ARG A 1065 3.18 -28.34 -18.77
N LEU A 1066 3.86 -29.49 -18.70
CA LEU A 1066 3.42 -30.72 -19.36
C LEU A 1066 2.26 -31.42 -18.63
N TYR A 1067 2.28 -31.41 -17.30
CA TYR A 1067 1.30 -32.07 -16.43
C TYR A 1067 0.71 -31.07 -15.42
N PRO A 1068 -0.06 -30.06 -15.88
CA PRO A 1068 -0.64 -29.07 -15.00
C PRO A 1068 -1.74 -29.70 -14.12
N PRO A 1069 -1.77 -29.44 -12.81
CA PRO A 1069 -2.81 -29.95 -11.91
C PRO A 1069 -4.22 -29.46 -12.25
N THR A 1070 -4.36 -28.35 -12.97
CA THR A 1070 -5.67 -27.81 -13.37
C THR A 1070 -5.71 -27.57 -14.88
N ALA A 1071 -6.88 -27.78 -15.49
CA ALA A 1071 -7.04 -27.70 -16.94
C ALA A 1071 -7.26 -26.27 -17.49
N GLY A 1072 -7.32 -25.27 -16.60
CA GLY A 1072 -7.58 -23.89 -16.97
C GLY A 1072 -7.92 -23.00 -15.77
N ASN A 1073 -7.94 -21.69 -16.01
CA ASN A 1073 -8.34 -20.70 -15.02
C ASN A 1073 -9.74 -20.18 -15.32
N MET A 1074 -10.50 -19.80 -14.30
CA MET A 1074 -11.81 -19.17 -14.46
C MET A 1074 -11.80 -17.78 -13.81
N ARG A 1075 -12.39 -16.80 -14.51
CA ARG A 1075 -12.58 -15.42 -14.06
C ARG A 1075 -13.90 -14.88 -14.60
N ALA A 1076 -14.41 -13.83 -13.97
CA ALA A 1076 -15.46 -13.02 -14.55
C ALA A 1076 -14.87 -11.73 -15.13
N ALA A 1077 -15.46 -11.21 -16.21
CA ALA A 1077 -15.09 -9.89 -16.73
C ALA A 1077 -15.40 -8.81 -15.68
N GLY A 1078 -14.40 -8.02 -15.26
CA GLY A 1078 -14.59 -6.95 -14.27
C GLY A 1078 -15.20 -5.66 -14.84
N SER A 1079 -15.13 -5.52 -16.16
CA SER A 1079 -15.68 -4.43 -16.97
C SER A 1079 -16.06 -4.96 -18.35
N ASP A 1080 -16.68 -4.11 -19.17
CA ASP A 1080 -16.99 -4.42 -20.57
C ASP A 1080 -15.68 -4.50 -21.37
N ILE A 1081 -15.38 -5.66 -21.96
CA ILE A 1081 -14.12 -5.94 -22.66
C ILE A 1081 -14.34 -6.61 -24.02
N VAL A 1082 -13.34 -6.58 -24.89
CA VAL A 1082 -13.41 -7.21 -26.23
C VAL A 1082 -12.57 -8.48 -26.26
N LEU A 1083 -13.19 -9.66 -26.30
CA LEU A 1083 -12.46 -10.93 -26.40
C LEU A 1083 -12.64 -11.53 -27.79
N SER A 1084 -11.55 -11.89 -28.46
CA SER A 1084 -11.56 -12.46 -29.82
C SER A 1084 -12.39 -11.63 -30.83
N GLY A 1085 -12.44 -10.31 -30.66
CA GLY A 1085 -13.21 -9.40 -31.51
C GLY A 1085 -14.72 -9.31 -31.22
N TYR A 1086 -15.18 -9.88 -30.10
CA TYR A 1086 -16.57 -9.79 -29.64
C TYR A 1086 -16.68 -8.95 -28.37
N ARG A 1087 -17.78 -8.20 -28.27
CA ARG A 1087 -18.16 -7.45 -27.07
C ARG A 1087 -18.57 -8.42 -25.97
N VAL A 1088 -17.82 -8.46 -24.87
CA VAL A 1088 -18.10 -9.29 -23.70
C VAL A 1088 -18.52 -8.39 -22.54
N PRO A 1089 -19.79 -8.46 -22.10
CA PRO A 1089 -20.28 -7.66 -20.98
C PRO A 1089 -19.58 -7.99 -19.66
N LYS A 1090 -19.51 -6.99 -18.78
CA LYS A 1090 -19.13 -7.15 -17.38
C LYS A 1090 -19.89 -8.32 -16.72
N GLU A 1091 -19.23 -9.00 -15.77
CA GLU A 1091 -19.71 -10.16 -15.00
C GLU A 1091 -19.90 -11.47 -15.79
N THR A 1092 -19.70 -11.45 -17.11
CA THR A 1092 -19.64 -12.67 -17.93
C THR A 1092 -18.57 -13.63 -17.39
N GLN A 1093 -18.93 -14.88 -17.13
CA GLN A 1093 -17.98 -15.91 -16.68
C GLN A 1093 -17.16 -16.40 -17.87
N VAL A 1094 -15.83 -16.41 -17.72
CA VAL A 1094 -14.90 -16.81 -18.77
C VAL A 1094 -13.95 -17.89 -18.23
N VAL A 1095 -13.87 -18.99 -18.98
CA VAL A 1095 -12.95 -20.10 -18.75
C VAL A 1095 -11.81 -20.02 -19.75
N MET A 1096 -10.57 -19.95 -19.25
CA MET A 1096 -9.35 -19.91 -20.05
C MET A 1096 -8.79 -21.32 -20.21
N GLY A 1097 -8.77 -21.84 -21.43
CA GLY A 1097 -8.19 -23.13 -21.79
C GLY A 1097 -6.65 -23.10 -21.86
N THR A 1098 -5.98 -22.63 -20.81
CA THR A 1098 -4.52 -22.36 -20.80
C THR A 1098 -3.66 -23.59 -21.12
N THR A 1099 -4.17 -24.81 -20.92
CA THR A 1099 -3.46 -26.02 -21.29
C THR A 1099 -3.18 -26.13 -22.79
N LEU A 1100 -4.00 -25.54 -23.66
CA LEU A 1100 -3.70 -25.53 -25.10
C LEU A 1100 -2.48 -24.65 -25.43
N ALA A 1101 -2.29 -23.55 -24.71
CA ALA A 1101 -1.15 -22.66 -24.89
C ALA A 1101 0.18 -23.37 -24.56
N HIS A 1102 0.18 -24.28 -23.58
CA HIS A 1102 1.35 -25.08 -23.24
C HIS A 1102 1.81 -26.01 -24.37
N TYR A 1103 0.91 -26.38 -25.29
CA TYR A 1103 1.19 -27.25 -26.44
C TYR A 1103 1.29 -26.50 -27.77
N ASP A 1104 1.17 -25.17 -27.77
CA ASP A 1104 1.29 -24.35 -28.98
C ASP A 1104 2.77 -24.17 -29.33
N GLU A 1105 3.19 -24.67 -30.49
CA GLU A 1105 4.59 -24.59 -30.96
C GLU A 1105 5.08 -23.14 -31.12
N LYS A 1106 4.17 -22.18 -31.35
CA LYS A 1106 4.54 -20.76 -31.44
C LYS A 1106 4.94 -20.18 -30.09
N LEU A 1107 4.34 -20.68 -29.01
CA LEU A 1107 4.60 -20.23 -27.65
C LEU A 1107 5.70 -21.06 -27.02
N PHE A 1108 5.67 -22.38 -27.18
CA PHE A 1108 6.67 -23.31 -26.66
C PHE A 1108 7.20 -24.19 -27.78
N PRO A 1109 8.34 -23.85 -28.41
CA PRO A 1109 8.95 -24.72 -29.42
C PRO A 1109 9.32 -26.07 -28.82
N ARG A 1110 9.09 -27.16 -29.56
CA ARG A 1110 9.16 -28.55 -29.07
C ARG A 1110 8.30 -28.78 -27.81
N PRO A 1111 6.98 -28.51 -27.88
CA PRO A 1111 6.13 -28.42 -26.69
C PRO A 1111 5.87 -29.77 -26.01
N LYS A 1112 6.05 -30.89 -26.72
CA LYS A 1112 5.82 -32.24 -26.17
C LYS A 1112 7.05 -32.82 -25.45
N GLU A 1113 8.22 -32.25 -25.67
CA GLU A 1113 9.46 -32.66 -25.02
C GLU A 1113 9.55 -32.06 -23.61
N PHE A 1114 10.22 -32.78 -22.69
CA PHE A 1114 10.50 -32.30 -21.34
C PHE A 1114 11.87 -31.61 -21.34
N ILE A 1115 11.87 -30.29 -21.36
CA ILE A 1115 13.09 -29.46 -21.46
C ILE A 1115 13.20 -28.52 -20.25
N PRO A 1116 13.73 -28.97 -19.10
CA PRO A 1116 13.99 -28.11 -17.94
C PRO A 1116 14.88 -26.90 -18.26
N GLU A 1117 15.83 -27.05 -19.19
CA GLU A 1117 16.80 -26.01 -19.56
C GLU A 1117 16.14 -24.75 -20.14
N ARG A 1118 14.90 -24.86 -20.65
CA ARG A 1118 14.07 -23.74 -21.13
C ARG A 1118 13.85 -22.65 -20.07
N TRP A 1119 13.99 -23.02 -18.80
CA TRP A 1119 13.71 -22.15 -17.65
C TRP A 1119 14.96 -21.58 -16.97
N LEU A 1120 16.16 -21.97 -17.43
CA LEU A 1120 17.43 -21.52 -16.87
C LEU A 1120 17.85 -20.19 -17.48
N LYS A 1121 18.33 -19.26 -16.65
CA LYS A 1121 18.79 -17.93 -17.10
C LYS A 1121 20.09 -17.99 -17.90
N ASP A 1122 20.95 -18.98 -17.61
CA ASP A 1122 22.30 -19.12 -18.18
C ASP A 1122 22.41 -20.24 -19.20
N ASN A 1123 21.29 -20.68 -19.76
CA ASN A 1123 21.33 -21.67 -20.83
C ASN A 1123 21.96 -21.07 -22.09
N THR A 1124 23.15 -21.55 -22.45
CA THR A 1124 23.93 -21.10 -23.62
C THR A 1124 23.69 -21.94 -24.87
N ASP A 1125 22.87 -23.01 -24.78
CA ASP A 1125 22.54 -23.86 -25.93
C ASP A 1125 21.63 -23.10 -26.91
N PRO A 1126 22.12 -22.71 -28.11
CA PRO A 1126 21.35 -21.96 -29.10
C PRO A 1126 20.16 -22.76 -29.67
N GLN A 1127 20.18 -24.09 -29.54
CA GLN A 1127 19.11 -24.98 -30.00
C GLN A 1127 18.05 -25.22 -28.91
N CYS A 1128 18.27 -24.75 -27.69
CA CYS A 1128 17.33 -24.91 -26.59
C CYS A 1128 16.33 -23.73 -26.55
N PRO A 1129 15.04 -23.98 -26.82
CA PRO A 1129 14.05 -22.91 -26.89
C PRO A 1129 13.79 -22.31 -25.50
N HIS A 1130 14.15 -21.04 -25.29
CA HIS A 1130 14.05 -20.35 -24.00
C HIS A 1130 12.61 -19.84 -23.71
N SER A 1131 12.11 -20.07 -22.50
CA SER A 1131 10.77 -19.62 -22.06
C SER A 1131 10.54 -18.11 -22.14
N ARG A 1132 11.60 -17.28 -22.07
CA ARG A 1132 11.49 -15.81 -22.12
C ARG A 1132 10.95 -15.29 -23.45
N ASN A 1133 11.02 -16.09 -24.51
CA ASN A 1133 10.48 -15.76 -25.82
C ASN A 1133 8.97 -16.08 -25.93
N SER A 1134 8.38 -16.68 -24.90
CA SER A 1134 6.96 -17.05 -24.85
C SER A 1134 6.13 -15.91 -24.26
N HIS A 1135 4.86 -15.81 -24.63
CA HIS A 1135 3.94 -14.82 -24.06
C HIS A 1135 3.85 -14.93 -22.52
N PRO A 1136 3.95 -13.85 -21.72
CA PRO A 1136 3.99 -13.93 -20.25
C PRO A 1136 2.80 -14.63 -19.58
N PHE A 1137 1.63 -14.60 -20.23
CA PHE A 1137 0.40 -15.26 -19.77
C PHE A 1137 0.23 -16.70 -20.29
N SER A 1138 1.22 -17.25 -21.00
CA SER A 1138 1.16 -18.61 -21.54
C SER A 1138 1.37 -19.69 -20.48
N PHE A 1139 2.02 -19.37 -19.35
CA PHE A 1139 2.31 -20.30 -18.27
C PHE A 1139 1.94 -19.70 -16.90
N LEU A 1140 0.77 -20.10 -16.38
CA LEU A 1140 0.20 -19.57 -15.14
C LEU A 1140 -0.29 -20.68 -14.20
N PRO A 1141 0.60 -21.59 -13.75
CA PRO A 1141 0.22 -22.75 -12.94
C PRO A 1141 -0.43 -22.37 -11.60
N PHE A 1142 -0.10 -21.18 -11.08
CA PHE A 1142 -0.67 -20.62 -9.85
C PHE A 1142 -1.63 -19.44 -10.11
N GLY A 1143 -2.00 -19.19 -11.36
CA GLY A 1143 -2.80 -18.03 -11.78
C GLY A 1143 -2.05 -16.69 -11.72
N PHE A 1144 -2.76 -15.63 -12.07
CA PHE A 1144 -2.27 -14.24 -12.09
C PHE A 1144 -3.23 -13.31 -11.33
N GLY A 1145 -2.76 -12.09 -11.01
CA GLY A 1145 -3.56 -11.02 -10.42
C GLY A 1145 -3.86 -11.19 -8.92
N PRO A 1146 -4.74 -10.35 -8.34
CA PRO A 1146 -5.19 -10.43 -6.95
C PRO A 1146 -5.60 -11.85 -6.48
N ARG A 1147 -6.17 -12.65 -7.39
CA ARG A 1147 -6.61 -14.05 -7.16
C ARG A 1147 -5.53 -15.11 -7.45
N LYS A 1148 -4.25 -14.74 -7.60
CA LYS A 1148 -3.13 -15.70 -7.65
C LYS A 1148 -3.15 -16.63 -6.43
N CYS A 1149 -2.79 -17.90 -6.61
CA CYS A 1149 -2.80 -18.91 -5.55
C CYS A 1149 -2.08 -18.43 -4.28
N VAL A 1150 -2.77 -18.52 -3.13
CA VAL A 1150 -2.22 -18.15 -1.81
C VAL A 1150 -1.14 -19.12 -1.35
N GLY A 1151 -1.28 -20.40 -1.69
CA GLY A 1151 -0.39 -21.48 -1.24
C GLY A 1151 0.79 -21.76 -2.17
N HIS A 1152 1.05 -20.97 -3.21
CA HIS A 1152 2.05 -21.31 -4.22
C HIS A 1152 3.44 -21.61 -3.64
N ARG A 1153 3.89 -20.81 -2.65
CA ARG A 1153 5.20 -21.00 -2.00
C ARG A 1153 5.25 -22.26 -1.15
N ILE A 1154 4.13 -22.63 -0.53
CA ILE A 1154 4.02 -23.86 0.26
C ILE A 1154 4.10 -25.05 -0.69
N ALA A 1155 3.31 -25.06 -1.77
CA ALA A 1155 3.33 -26.12 -2.76
C ALA A 1155 4.71 -26.27 -3.44
N GLU A 1156 5.35 -25.16 -3.81
CA GLU A 1156 6.72 -25.17 -4.36
C GLU A 1156 7.72 -25.75 -3.35
N LEU A 1157 7.67 -25.33 -2.08
CA LEU A 1157 8.53 -25.88 -1.02
C LEU A 1157 8.34 -27.40 -0.86
N GLU A 1158 7.08 -27.85 -0.75
CA GLU A 1158 6.75 -29.27 -0.59
C GLU A 1158 7.34 -30.11 -1.74
N ILE A 1159 7.09 -29.68 -2.98
CA ILE A 1159 7.58 -30.37 -4.18
C ILE A 1159 9.11 -30.33 -4.27
N GLU A 1160 9.75 -29.19 -4.01
CA GLU A 1160 11.22 -29.03 -4.02
C GLU A 1160 11.87 -30.00 -3.02
N VAL A 1161 11.38 -30.04 -1.78
CA VAL A 1161 11.94 -30.89 -0.72
C VAL A 1161 11.76 -32.37 -1.03
N LEU A 1162 10.57 -32.78 -1.44
CA LEU A 1162 10.30 -34.19 -1.73
C LEU A 1162 11.08 -34.69 -2.96
N LEU A 1163 11.09 -33.93 -4.06
CA LEU A 1163 11.87 -34.30 -5.25
C LEU A 1163 13.36 -34.38 -4.94
N THR A 1164 13.88 -33.47 -4.12
CA THR A 1164 15.28 -33.50 -3.70
C THR A 1164 15.61 -34.79 -2.97
N ARG A 1165 14.76 -35.22 -2.03
CA ARG A 1165 14.99 -36.45 -1.25
C ARG A 1165 14.84 -37.74 -2.07
N ILE A 1166 14.01 -37.73 -3.11
CA ILE A 1166 13.87 -38.89 -4.00
C ILE A 1166 15.03 -38.95 -5.00
N ILE A 1167 15.24 -37.89 -5.79
CA ILE A 1167 16.12 -37.94 -6.97
C ILE A 1167 17.61 -38.01 -6.59
N ARG A 1168 17.99 -37.42 -5.45
CA ARG A 1168 19.37 -37.49 -4.94
C ARG A 1168 19.84 -38.94 -4.70
N ASP A 1169 18.94 -39.77 -4.16
CA ASP A 1169 19.27 -41.10 -3.61
C ASP A 1169 18.70 -42.26 -4.42
N TYR A 1170 17.69 -42.00 -5.26
CA TYR A 1170 17.01 -43.02 -6.03
C TYR A 1170 16.96 -42.65 -7.51
N LYS A 1171 17.20 -43.64 -8.36
CA LYS A 1171 16.85 -43.65 -9.77
C LYS A 1171 15.40 -44.10 -9.92
N VAL A 1172 14.58 -43.25 -10.51
CA VAL A 1172 13.16 -43.50 -10.75
C VAL A 1172 12.92 -43.84 -12.22
N GLU A 1173 12.25 -44.94 -12.51
CA GLU A 1173 11.98 -45.41 -13.88
C GLU A 1173 10.47 -45.68 -14.10
N TRP A 1174 10.02 -45.52 -15.34
CA TRP A 1174 8.66 -45.84 -15.78
C TRP A 1174 8.69 -46.83 -16.95
N HIS A 1175 8.10 -48.02 -16.76
CA HIS A 1175 8.13 -49.12 -17.74
C HIS A 1175 6.76 -49.46 -18.36
N TYR A 1176 5.73 -48.70 -17.99
CA TYR A 1176 4.35 -48.96 -18.41
C TYR A 1176 3.94 -48.02 -19.56
N PRO A 1177 2.77 -48.23 -20.20
CA PRO A 1177 2.21 -47.28 -21.15
C PRO A 1177 2.09 -45.87 -20.58
N ASP A 1178 1.93 -44.86 -21.44
CA ASP A 1178 1.87 -43.47 -21.01
C ASP A 1178 0.76 -43.23 -19.97
N MET A 1179 1.11 -42.48 -18.92
CA MET A 1179 0.22 -42.19 -17.81
C MET A 1179 -1.02 -41.46 -18.33
N LYS A 1180 -2.19 -42.04 -18.09
CA LYS A 1180 -3.46 -41.41 -18.45
C LYS A 1180 -3.84 -40.40 -17.37
N ILE A 1181 -4.50 -39.33 -17.78
CA ILE A 1181 -5.00 -38.30 -16.87
C ILE A 1181 -6.52 -38.32 -16.93
N ARG A 1182 -7.14 -38.46 -15.77
CA ARG A 1182 -8.57 -38.23 -15.58
C ARG A 1182 -8.76 -36.79 -15.10
N SER A 1183 -9.36 -35.97 -15.95
CA SER A 1183 -9.67 -34.59 -15.61
C SER A 1183 -10.98 -34.52 -14.83
N VAL A 1184 -10.88 -34.26 -13.52
CA VAL A 1184 -12.02 -33.85 -12.68
C VAL A 1184 -11.88 -32.36 -12.38
N MET A 1185 -12.17 -31.86 -11.17
CA MET A 1185 -11.80 -30.48 -10.80
C MET A 1185 -10.27 -30.25 -10.85
N VAL A 1186 -9.51 -31.30 -10.54
CA VAL A 1186 -8.06 -31.39 -10.63
C VAL A 1186 -7.74 -32.50 -11.65
N ASN A 1187 -6.68 -32.33 -12.42
CA ASN A 1187 -6.13 -33.40 -13.25
C ASN A 1187 -5.45 -34.42 -12.33
N ILE A 1188 -5.90 -35.66 -12.36
CA ILE A 1188 -5.31 -36.73 -11.55
C ILE A 1188 -4.90 -37.90 -12.45
N PRO A 1189 -3.82 -38.62 -12.12
CA PRO A 1189 -3.46 -39.84 -12.84
C PRO A 1189 -4.58 -40.89 -12.81
N ASP A 1190 -4.73 -41.63 -13.90
CA ASP A 1190 -5.74 -42.67 -14.09
C ASP A 1190 -5.07 -44.02 -14.31
N GLY A 1191 -5.36 -44.98 -13.41
CA GLY A 1191 -4.77 -46.32 -13.40
C GLY A 1191 -3.63 -46.51 -12.39
N ASP A 1192 -2.98 -47.68 -12.49
CA ASP A 1192 -1.90 -48.09 -11.59
C ASP A 1192 -0.61 -47.29 -11.83
N LEU A 1193 -0.02 -46.77 -10.76
CA LEU A 1193 1.21 -45.97 -10.78
C LEU A 1193 2.39 -46.75 -10.18
N LYS A 1194 2.98 -47.64 -10.96
CA LYS A 1194 4.09 -48.51 -10.55
C LYS A 1194 5.43 -47.92 -10.97
N PHE A 1195 5.90 -46.91 -10.25
CA PHE A 1195 7.25 -46.38 -10.44
C PHE A 1195 8.29 -47.35 -9.89
N LYS A 1196 9.38 -47.56 -10.62
CA LYS A 1196 10.51 -48.35 -10.12
C LYS A 1196 11.53 -47.43 -9.46
N PHE A 1197 11.85 -47.70 -8.20
CA PHE A 1197 12.77 -46.90 -7.39
C PHE A 1197 14.02 -47.73 -7.09
N THR A 1198 15.15 -47.44 -7.72
CA THR A 1198 16.43 -48.14 -7.49
C THR A 1198 17.38 -47.22 -6.73
N GLU A 1199 17.97 -47.67 -5.62
CA GLU A 1199 18.93 -46.86 -4.85
C GLU A 1199 20.24 -46.67 -5.63
N VAL A 1200 20.85 -45.48 -5.58
CA VAL A 1200 22.04 -45.08 -6.36
C VAL A 1200 23.07 -44.28 -5.58
#